data_AF-A0A9R1XLE7-F1
#
_entry.id   AF-A0A9R1XLE7-F1
#
_cell.length_a   1.000
_cell.length_b   1.000
_cell.length_c   1.000
_cell.angle_alpha   90.00
_cell.angle_beta   90.00
_cell.angle_gamma   90.00
#
_symmetry.space_group_name_H-M   'P 1'
#
loop_
_entity.id
_entity.type
_entity.pdbx_description
1 polymer ?
#
loop_
_entity_poly.entity_id
_entity_poly.type
_entity_poly.pdbx_seq_one_letter_code
_entity_poly.pdbx_strand_id
1 'polypeptide(L)'
;MTNSEDIDVGGCWDSNNFGHATVDSTGRSGGILSIWDESLFNVMEVIKSRHFLITIGQWKGLHGRTIFANVCGPHSIPEKRTLWENLSKIMNKNQGNWIIFGDFNVVRHSDERINSQFCHFIARDFNQFIHEAALHDVKMGGHRFTYFCRHELKLSKLDRFLVCSNFLDIFPNTSVTALPTELSDHCPLLLSTNYVDFGPRPFRFFNGWMQREDFNMVVDCALQSFRGFGTPDMYLAAKLKYLKDHLKKWRTTTFPKEMVELNQLKNIVDSLDTAAESRTLTVDEMNKRKEGNKKIIKLEKLATLDLKKKLRVRWAVDGDENTRFFHEYVNNKNRKNTIYVLTINGSWSTDAKEIMDEAVRFFEQKFKDRWPVRPKLIKNQYKVLSDLDSKNLEEPFMLEEIKSVVWACANEKSPRPDGFTFKFIKHQWERLKYDIFSMVKYFEQTGRLARGCNSSFITLVSKVKDPLSLGDFRPISLIGCLYKIIPKVLACRLKKVVGLTVDEVQSTYVDGRSMLDGPLIVNEICSWSKKMKKEILLFKVDFDKSFDYVNWSFLDSTLMQMGYGEKWCNWIRGCLTTARSSVLVNGAPTKEFALQRGVRKGDPLSPFLFIIAMDGLNVAMKTACAKGLFQGIKIPISNKMISHLFYADDALFIGEWDESNIKNLARILRCFHISSGLKVNFHKSKVFGVGVSMLETSRMAAPLCCEPATLPVTYLGVLVGANMNLKKNWQPVIDRFNGKLSSWKAKSLSFGGRLTLIKSVLGNLPTYFFSLFV
;
A
#
# COMPACT_ATOMS: atom_id res chain seq x y z
N MET A 1 -40.22 17.71 -20.38
CA MET A 1 -40.30 18.12 -21.79
C MET A 1 -40.83 16.92 -22.56
N THR A 2 -41.94 17.08 -23.28
CA THR A 2 -42.73 15.97 -23.84
C THR A 2 -42.36 15.57 -25.26
N ASN A 3 -41.46 16.31 -25.93
CA ASN A 3 -40.96 15.96 -27.26
C ASN A 3 -39.44 16.13 -27.32
N SER A 4 -38.71 15.06 -27.62
CA SER A 4 -37.24 15.06 -27.60
C SER A 4 -36.57 15.48 -28.91
N GLU A 5 -37.36 15.69 -29.97
CA GLU A 5 -36.90 16.13 -31.29
C GLU A 5 -36.60 17.64 -31.38
N ASP A 6 -37.02 18.43 -30.38
CA ASP A 6 -36.87 19.90 -30.33
C ASP A 6 -35.65 20.38 -29.49
N ILE A 7 -34.74 19.48 -29.10
CA ILE A 7 -33.58 19.86 -28.28
C ILE A 7 -32.51 20.53 -29.16
N ASP A 8 -32.32 21.84 -29.01
CA ASP A 8 -31.24 22.59 -29.63
C ASP A 8 -29.88 22.26 -28.97
N VAL A 9 -29.30 21.13 -29.39
CA VAL A 9 -27.97 20.69 -28.95
C VAL A 9 -26.88 21.66 -29.44
N GLY A 10 -27.04 22.22 -30.65
CA GLY A 10 -26.05 23.10 -31.27
C GLY A 10 -25.90 24.42 -30.53
N GLY A 11 -27.01 25.05 -30.13
CA GLY A 11 -27.03 26.31 -29.38
C GLY A 11 -26.53 26.21 -27.95
N CYS A 12 -26.46 25.01 -27.36
CA CYS A 12 -26.00 24.85 -25.99
C CYS A 12 -24.49 24.51 -25.87
N TRP A 13 -23.83 24.07 -26.95
CA TRP A 13 -22.41 23.66 -26.97
C TRP A 13 -21.57 24.40 -28.04
N ASP A 14 -22.09 25.51 -28.58
CA ASP A 14 -21.41 26.41 -29.55
C ASP A 14 -20.76 25.67 -30.74
N SER A 15 -21.36 24.57 -31.22
CA SER A 15 -20.85 23.79 -32.34
C SER A 15 -21.97 23.03 -33.06
N ASN A 16 -21.94 23.04 -34.40
CA ASN A 16 -22.95 22.39 -35.24
C ASN A 16 -22.65 20.91 -35.57
N ASN A 17 -21.58 20.33 -35.00
CA ASN A 17 -21.07 19.00 -35.39
C ASN A 17 -21.33 17.91 -34.32
N PHE A 18 -22.45 18.01 -33.60
CA PHE A 18 -22.85 17.06 -32.58
C PHE A 18 -24.03 16.20 -33.04
N GLY A 19 -23.84 14.88 -32.99
CA GLY A 19 -24.93 13.91 -33.07
C GLY A 19 -25.56 13.69 -31.70
N HIS A 20 -26.85 13.32 -31.67
CA HIS A 20 -27.54 13.02 -30.43
C HIS A 20 -28.58 11.91 -30.58
N ALA A 21 -28.94 11.29 -29.44
CA ALA A 21 -30.06 10.37 -29.35
C ALA A 21 -30.77 10.53 -28.02
N THR A 22 -32.08 10.27 -28.03
CA THR A 22 -32.95 10.48 -26.89
C THR A 22 -33.87 9.29 -26.61
N VAL A 23 -34.26 9.16 -25.35
CA VAL A 23 -35.41 8.40 -24.86
C VAL A 23 -36.32 9.41 -24.17
N ASP A 24 -37.61 9.41 -24.50
CA ASP A 24 -38.55 10.41 -23.97
C ASP A 24 -38.79 10.24 -22.45
N SER A 25 -39.08 11.37 -21.81
CA SER A 25 -39.52 11.39 -20.42
C SER A 25 -41.02 11.10 -20.30
N THR A 26 -41.45 10.50 -19.19
CA THR A 26 -42.87 10.39 -18.86
C THR A 26 -43.20 11.42 -17.79
N GLY A 27 -43.82 12.54 -18.18
CA GLY A 27 -44.11 13.66 -17.29
C GLY A 27 -42.82 14.36 -16.81
N ARG A 28 -42.54 14.30 -15.50
CA ARG A 28 -41.31 14.83 -14.89
C ARG A 28 -40.27 13.75 -14.58
N SER A 29 -40.49 12.50 -14.99
CA SER A 29 -39.65 11.36 -14.62
C SER A 29 -39.05 10.67 -15.84
N GLY A 30 -37.80 10.24 -15.70
CA GLY A 30 -37.04 9.59 -16.77
C GLY A 30 -36.61 10.55 -17.86
N GLY A 31 -36.35 9.99 -19.04
CA GLY A 31 -35.71 10.68 -20.15
C GLY A 31 -34.20 10.51 -20.11
N ILE A 32 -33.61 10.20 -21.26
CA ILE A 32 -32.16 10.00 -21.41
C ILE A 32 -31.73 10.71 -22.68
N LEU A 33 -30.68 11.53 -22.59
CA LEU A 33 -30.06 12.20 -23.73
C LEU A 33 -28.58 11.79 -23.77
N SER A 34 -28.13 11.34 -24.93
CA SER A 34 -26.71 11.11 -25.22
C SER A 34 -26.32 12.00 -26.39
N ILE A 35 -25.21 12.74 -26.24
CA ILE A 35 -24.67 13.67 -27.24
C ILE A 35 -23.22 13.27 -27.52
N TRP A 36 -22.78 13.33 -28.78
CA TRP A 36 -21.41 12.99 -29.18
C TRP A 36 -20.94 13.86 -30.35
N ASP A 37 -19.62 14.08 -30.42
CA ASP A 37 -18.97 14.75 -31.55
C ASP A 37 -18.80 13.75 -32.72
N GLU A 38 -19.41 14.03 -33.87
CA GLU A 38 -19.38 13.14 -35.04
C GLU A 38 -17.98 13.02 -35.65
N SER A 39 -17.10 13.99 -35.42
CA SER A 39 -15.71 13.94 -35.87
C SER A 39 -14.87 12.92 -35.10
N LEU A 40 -15.32 12.53 -33.90
CA LEU A 40 -14.63 11.60 -32.99
C LEU A 40 -15.32 10.23 -32.90
N PHE A 41 -16.66 10.20 -32.93
CA PHE A 41 -17.44 8.98 -32.77
C PHE A 41 -18.51 8.85 -33.85
N ASN A 42 -18.32 7.88 -34.74
CA ASN A 42 -19.29 7.56 -35.77
C ASN A 42 -20.27 6.49 -35.26
N VAL A 43 -21.52 6.89 -34.98
CA VAL A 43 -22.58 5.99 -34.50
C VAL A 43 -23.15 5.17 -35.65
N MET A 44 -23.24 3.85 -35.44
CA MET A 44 -23.78 2.90 -36.41
C MET A 44 -25.16 2.38 -35.99
N GLU A 45 -25.40 2.23 -34.69
CA GLU A 45 -26.64 1.66 -34.16
C GLU A 45 -26.98 2.32 -32.82
N VAL A 46 -28.27 2.56 -32.59
CA VAL A 46 -28.80 3.07 -31.33
C VAL A 46 -29.88 2.13 -30.82
N ILE A 47 -29.70 1.61 -29.60
CA ILE A 47 -30.69 0.77 -28.91
C ILE A 47 -31.33 1.59 -27.81
N LYS A 48 -32.64 1.79 -27.91
CA LYS A 48 -33.44 2.60 -26.99
C LYS A 48 -34.24 1.72 -26.03
N SER A 49 -34.24 2.07 -24.76
CA SER A 49 -35.10 1.51 -23.72
C SER A 49 -35.42 2.57 -22.68
N ARG A 50 -36.51 2.40 -21.92
CA ARG A 50 -36.90 3.34 -20.86
C ARG A 50 -35.79 3.64 -19.85
N HIS A 51 -34.93 2.66 -19.57
CA HIS A 51 -33.90 2.74 -18.53
C HIS A 51 -32.48 2.83 -19.08
N PHE A 52 -32.28 2.76 -20.39
CA PHE A 52 -30.98 2.92 -21.00
C PHE A 52 -31.06 3.38 -22.45
N LEU A 53 -30.03 4.10 -22.88
CA LEU A 53 -29.78 4.48 -24.25
C LEU A 53 -28.39 4.01 -24.63
N ILE A 54 -28.29 3.06 -25.57
CA ILE A 54 -27.02 2.49 -26.01
C ILE A 54 -26.70 3.00 -27.40
N THR A 55 -25.53 3.61 -27.58
CA THR A 55 -24.99 4.01 -28.88
C THR A 55 -23.78 3.14 -29.21
N ILE A 56 -23.85 2.42 -30.32
CA ILE A 56 -22.82 1.52 -30.83
C ILE A 56 -22.20 2.17 -32.05
N GLY A 57 -20.87 2.29 -32.07
CA GLY A 57 -20.19 3.01 -33.14
C GLY A 57 -18.69 2.73 -33.21
N GLN A 58 -18.03 3.42 -34.12
CA GLN A 58 -16.58 3.42 -34.25
C GLN A 58 -16.01 4.72 -33.67
N TRP A 59 -15.19 4.59 -32.63
CA TRP A 59 -14.43 5.71 -32.09
C TRP A 59 -13.14 5.84 -32.90
N LYS A 60 -12.94 7.00 -33.51
CA LYS A 60 -11.74 7.33 -34.29
C LYS A 60 -10.47 7.08 -33.48
N GLY A 61 -9.56 6.28 -34.03
CA GLY A 61 -8.29 5.89 -33.40
C GLY A 61 -8.37 4.66 -32.48
N LEU A 62 -9.53 4.04 -32.32
CA LEU A 62 -9.71 2.79 -31.57
C LEU A 62 -10.05 1.62 -32.51
N HIS A 63 -9.38 0.49 -32.29
CA HIS A 63 -9.72 -0.75 -32.99
C HIS A 63 -10.97 -1.40 -32.36
N GLY A 64 -11.89 -1.85 -33.22
CA GLY A 64 -13.14 -2.50 -32.82
C GLY A 64 -14.28 -1.53 -32.52
N ARG A 65 -15.45 -2.09 -32.17
CA ARG A 65 -16.66 -1.31 -31.84
C ARG A 65 -16.56 -0.74 -30.43
N THR A 66 -16.98 0.50 -30.25
CA THR A 66 -17.19 1.12 -28.94
C THR A 66 -18.68 1.21 -28.66
N ILE A 67 -19.07 0.84 -27.44
CA ILE A 67 -20.46 0.75 -27.02
C ILE A 67 -20.62 1.60 -25.76
N PHE A 68 -21.34 2.71 -25.90
CA PHE A 68 -21.72 3.58 -24.80
C PHE A 68 -23.12 3.24 -24.34
N ALA A 69 -23.31 2.96 -23.06
CA ALA A 69 -24.61 2.66 -22.48
C ALA A 69 -24.91 3.69 -21.39
N ASN A 70 -25.74 4.67 -21.72
CA ASN A 70 -26.22 5.69 -20.79
C ASN A 70 -27.45 5.14 -20.04
N VAL A 71 -27.36 5.01 -18.72
CA VAL A 71 -28.33 4.30 -17.87
C VAL A 71 -29.03 5.29 -16.95
N CYS A 72 -30.35 5.17 -16.88
CA CYS A 72 -31.20 5.78 -15.87
C CYS A 72 -31.94 4.66 -15.11
N GLY A 73 -31.36 4.26 -13.99
CA GLY A 73 -31.79 3.11 -13.20
C GLY A 73 -33.18 3.31 -12.59
N PRO A 74 -34.06 2.30 -12.61
CA PRO A 74 -35.37 2.38 -11.98
C PRO A 74 -35.26 2.44 -10.46
N HIS A 75 -36.32 2.86 -9.77
CA HIS A 75 -36.36 2.84 -8.30
C HIS A 75 -36.76 1.45 -7.74
N SER A 76 -37.63 0.72 -8.44
CA SER A 76 -38.16 -0.56 -7.96
C SER A 76 -37.13 -1.69 -8.07
N ILE A 77 -37.16 -2.64 -7.13
CA ILE A 77 -36.24 -3.78 -7.10
C ILE A 77 -36.42 -4.72 -8.30
N PRO A 78 -37.66 -5.10 -8.69
CA PRO A 78 -37.86 -5.99 -9.84
C PRO A 78 -37.32 -5.40 -11.14
N GLU A 79 -37.61 -4.12 -11.41
CA GLU A 79 -37.17 -3.46 -12.65
C GLU A 79 -35.64 -3.32 -12.71
N LYS A 80 -34.97 -3.14 -11.56
CA LYS A 80 -33.49 -3.16 -11.50
C LYS A 80 -32.93 -4.50 -11.98
N ARG A 81 -33.52 -5.62 -11.55
CA ARG A 81 -33.09 -6.95 -12.00
C ARG A 81 -33.31 -7.12 -13.50
N THR A 82 -34.48 -6.72 -13.99
CA THR A 82 -34.79 -6.73 -15.42
C THR A 82 -33.79 -5.88 -16.22
N LEU A 83 -33.40 -4.72 -15.70
CA LEU A 83 -32.36 -3.87 -16.30
C LEU A 83 -31.01 -4.61 -16.41
N TRP A 84 -30.54 -5.25 -15.34
CA TRP A 84 -29.28 -6.00 -15.35
C TRP A 84 -29.31 -7.19 -16.32
N GLU A 85 -30.42 -7.92 -16.37
CA GLU A 85 -30.62 -9.04 -17.29
C GLU A 85 -30.63 -8.59 -18.76
N ASN A 86 -31.31 -7.47 -19.05
CA ASN A 86 -31.36 -6.90 -20.39
C ASN A 86 -29.99 -6.42 -20.84
N LEU A 87 -29.28 -5.65 -19.99
CA LEU A 87 -27.92 -5.21 -20.29
C LEU A 87 -27.00 -6.41 -20.52
N SER A 88 -27.05 -7.45 -19.68
CA SER A 88 -26.23 -8.65 -19.83
C SER A 88 -26.52 -9.39 -21.15
N LYS A 89 -27.78 -9.52 -21.55
CA LYS A 89 -28.17 -10.11 -22.84
C LYS A 89 -27.61 -9.31 -24.02
N ILE A 90 -27.68 -7.98 -23.98
CA ILE A 90 -27.15 -7.11 -25.04
C ILE A 90 -25.61 -7.17 -25.08
N MET A 91 -24.97 -7.19 -23.91
CA MET A 91 -23.52 -7.33 -23.78
C MET A 91 -23.00 -8.65 -24.36
N ASN A 92 -23.71 -9.75 -24.14
CA ASN A 92 -23.33 -11.05 -24.69
C ASN A 92 -23.47 -11.11 -26.22
N LYS A 93 -24.39 -10.35 -26.80
CA LYS A 93 -24.58 -10.27 -28.26
C LYS A 93 -23.57 -9.33 -28.94
N ASN A 94 -23.14 -8.27 -28.25
CA ASN A 94 -22.31 -7.21 -28.83
C ASN A 94 -20.90 -7.19 -28.22
N GLN A 95 -19.94 -7.73 -28.96
CA GLN A 95 -18.52 -7.64 -28.61
C GLN A 95 -17.95 -6.26 -28.95
N GLY A 96 -17.22 -5.66 -28.01
CA GLY A 96 -16.59 -4.36 -28.17
C GLY A 96 -16.06 -3.76 -26.85
N ASN A 97 -15.68 -2.48 -26.93
CA ASN A 97 -15.27 -1.67 -25.79
C ASN A 97 -16.51 -1.07 -25.10
N TRP A 98 -16.95 -1.71 -24.02
CA TRP A 98 -18.12 -1.30 -23.26
C TRP A 98 -17.80 -0.22 -22.24
N ILE A 99 -18.57 0.87 -22.29
CA ILE A 99 -18.54 2.00 -21.35
C ILE A 99 -19.99 2.26 -20.93
N ILE A 100 -20.36 1.79 -19.73
CA ILE A 100 -21.70 1.96 -19.16
C ILE A 100 -21.64 3.06 -18.12
N PHE A 101 -22.51 4.05 -18.20
CA PHE A 101 -22.49 5.20 -17.30
C PHE A 101 -23.87 5.76 -17.02
N GLY A 102 -23.97 6.64 -16.04
CA GLY A 102 -25.20 7.31 -15.64
C GLY A 102 -25.61 6.97 -14.21
N ASP A 103 -26.85 7.28 -13.87
CA ASP A 103 -27.45 7.04 -12.57
C ASP A 103 -27.98 5.60 -12.50
N PHE A 104 -27.40 4.76 -11.65
CA PHE A 104 -27.86 3.38 -11.47
C PHE A 104 -28.94 3.24 -10.39
N ASN A 105 -29.23 4.31 -9.63
CA ASN A 105 -30.12 4.32 -8.47
C ASN A 105 -29.78 3.24 -7.41
N VAL A 106 -28.52 2.80 -7.35
CA VAL A 106 -28.03 1.73 -6.46
C VAL A 106 -26.63 2.05 -5.93
N VAL A 107 -26.41 1.81 -4.64
CA VAL A 107 -25.08 1.82 -4.01
C VAL A 107 -24.52 0.40 -3.91
N ARG A 108 -23.20 0.25 -4.02
CA ARG A 108 -22.53 -1.06 -3.96
C ARG A 108 -22.20 -1.48 -2.54
N HIS A 109 -21.99 -0.52 -1.65
CA HIS A 109 -21.56 -0.73 -0.27
C HIS A 109 -22.28 0.22 0.70
N SER A 110 -22.30 -0.12 1.99
CA SER A 110 -22.98 0.67 3.01
C SER A 110 -22.32 2.04 3.24
N ASP A 111 -21.00 2.16 3.01
CA ASP A 111 -20.24 3.39 3.14
C ASP A 111 -20.45 4.37 1.97
N GLU A 112 -21.17 3.97 0.93
CA GLU A 112 -21.47 4.81 -0.23
C GLU A 112 -22.78 5.60 -0.06
N ARG A 113 -23.33 5.64 1.16
CA ARG A 113 -24.54 6.38 1.51
C ARG A 113 -24.47 6.90 2.95
N ILE A 114 -25.05 8.07 3.20
CA ILE A 114 -25.16 8.68 4.53
C ILE A 114 -26.63 9.05 4.79
N ASN A 115 -27.09 8.86 6.04
CA ASN A 115 -28.44 9.18 6.51
C ASN A 115 -29.60 8.56 5.70
N SER A 116 -29.35 7.44 5.03
CA SER A 116 -30.36 6.70 4.26
C SER A 116 -30.15 5.20 4.39
N GLN A 117 -31.23 4.43 4.27
CA GLN A 117 -31.20 2.97 4.45
C GLN A 117 -30.35 2.28 3.36
N PHE A 118 -29.55 1.32 3.79
CA PHE A 118 -28.75 0.45 2.92
C PHE A 118 -29.45 -0.91 2.74
N CYS A 119 -29.74 -1.29 1.50
CA CYS A 119 -30.35 -2.58 1.19
C CYS A 119 -29.30 -3.56 0.69
N HIS A 120 -28.96 -4.55 1.52
CA HIS A 120 -27.95 -5.56 1.21
C HIS A 120 -28.28 -6.39 -0.04
N PHE A 121 -29.56 -6.72 -0.25
CA PHE A 121 -29.99 -7.56 -1.37
C PHE A 121 -29.79 -6.87 -2.72
N ILE A 122 -30.17 -5.60 -2.84
CA ILE A 122 -30.00 -4.81 -4.07
C ILE A 122 -28.50 -4.60 -4.36
N ALA A 123 -27.72 -4.27 -3.34
CA ALA A 123 -26.27 -4.10 -3.48
C ALA A 123 -25.59 -5.40 -3.92
N ARG A 124 -26.03 -6.56 -3.41
CA ARG A 124 -25.53 -7.87 -3.84
C ARG A 124 -25.84 -8.12 -5.31
N ASP A 125 -27.08 -7.93 -5.74
CA ASP A 125 -27.51 -8.20 -7.12
C ASP A 125 -26.77 -7.28 -8.12
N PHE A 126 -26.58 -6.00 -7.77
CA PHE A 126 -25.80 -5.07 -8.61
C PHE A 126 -24.30 -5.42 -8.66
N ASN A 127 -23.69 -5.81 -7.53
CA ASN A 127 -22.31 -6.27 -7.51
C ASN A 127 -22.13 -7.57 -8.30
N GLN A 128 -23.12 -8.47 -8.27
CA GLN A 128 -23.12 -9.70 -9.05
C GLN A 128 -23.15 -9.39 -10.56
N PHE A 129 -24.03 -8.49 -11.00
CA PHE A 129 -24.06 -8.02 -12.40
C PHE A 129 -22.70 -7.48 -12.86
N ILE A 130 -22.11 -6.55 -12.10
CA ILE A 130 -20.78 -5.99 -12.41
C ILE A 130 -19.72 -7.10 -12.54
N HIS A 131 -19.78 -8.09 -11.64
CA HIS A 131 -18.83 -9.20 -11.62
C HIS A 131 -19.01 -10.14 -12.81
N GLU A 132 -20.24 -10.56 -13.10
CA GLU A 132 -20.57 -11.49 -14.19
C GLU A 132 -20.28 -10.90 -15.56
N ALA A 133 -20.60 -9.61 -15.74
CA ALA A 133 -20.33 -8.85 -16.95
C ALA A 133 -18.84 -8.44 -17.10
N ALA A 134 -17.98 -8.81 -16.15
CA ALA A 134 -16.56 -8.47 -16.11
C ALA A 134 -16.28 -6.95 -16.23
N LEU A 135 -17.17 -6.14 -15.68
CA LEU A 135 -17.07 -4.69 -15.66
C LEU A 135 -16.21 -4.21 -14.49
N HIS A 136 -15.59 -3.05 -14.67
CA HIS A 136 -14.80 -2.37 -13.65
C HIS A 136 -15.43 -1.01 -13.37
N ASP A 137 -15.86 -0.82 -12.12
CA ASP A 137 -16.23 0.51 -11.60
C ASP A 137 -14.99 1.39 -11.54
N VAL A 138 -14.95 2.44 -12.37
CA VAL A 138 -13.78 3.32 -12.48
C VAL A 138 -13.67 4.14 -11.20
N LYS A 139 -12.43 4.26 -10.71
CA LYS A 139 -12.15 5.01 -9.48
C LYS A 139 -12.50 6.48 -9.67
N MET A 140 -13.22 7.03 -8.70
CA MET A 140 -13.78 8.38 -8.75
C MET A 140 -13.00 9.30 -7.80
N GLY A 141 -12.39 10.36 -8.34
CA GLY A 141 -11.87 11.50 -7.60
C GLY A 141 -12.91 12.62 -7.45
N GLY A 142 -12.57 13.70 -6.76
CA GLY A 142 -13.49 14.80 -6.48
C GLY A 142 -14.44 14.49 -5.31
N HIS A 143 -15.74 14.78 -5.46
CA HIS A 143 -16.73 14.47 -4.42
C HIS A 143 -16.87 12.95 -4.18
N ARG A 144 -16.98 12.54 -2.91
CA ARG A 144 -17.18 11.13 -2.54
C ARG A 144 -18.56 10.58 -2.92
N PHE A 145 -19.56 11.46 -2.92
CA PHE A 145 -20.95 11.15 -3.27
C PHE A 145 -21.30 11.88 -4.57
N THR A 146 -22.27 11.34 -5.29
CA THR A 146 -22.72 11.91 -6.56
C THR A 146 -24.13 12.46 -6.46
N TYR A 147 -24.89 12.10 -5.43
CA TYR A 147 -26.23 12.57 -5.14
C TYR A 147 -26.28 13.24 -3.76
N PHE A 148 -26.90 14.42 -3.71
CA PHE A 148 -27.05 15.29 -2.55
C PHE A 148 -28.51 15.73 -2.43
N CYS A 149 -29.24 15.20 -1.45
CA CYS A 149 -30.56 15.71 -1.14
C CYS A 149 -30.42 17.14 -0.55
N ARG A 150 -31.21 18.09 -1.05
CA ARG A 150 -31.12 19.51 -0.65
C ARG A 150 -31.76 19.81 0.69
N HIS A 151 -32.82 19.09 1.05
CA HIS A 151 -33.61 19.34 2.25
C HIS A 151 -33.14 18.53 3.46
N GLU A 152 -32.47 17.39 3.21
CA GLU A 152 -31.95 16.50 4.25
C GLU A 152 -30.50 16.13 3.90
N LEU A 153 -29.64 15.89 4.90
CA LEU A 153 -28.25 15.45 4.68
C LEU A 153 -28.15 13.98 4.22
N LYS A 154 -28.95 13.58 3.23
CA LYS A 154 -28.92 12.27 2.57
C LYS A 154 -27.98 12.34 1.37
N LEU A 155 -26.88 11.58 1.45
CA LEU A 155 -25.84 11.55 0.42
C LEU A 155 -25.73 10.14 -0.14
N SER A 156 -25.54 9.97 -1.45
CA SER A 156 -25.35 8.66 -2.08
C SER A 156 -24.41 8.72 -3.28
N LYS A 157 -23.68 7.63 -3.55
CA LYS A 157 -22.96 7.43 -4.83
C LYS A 157 -23.80 6.58 -5.78
N LEU A 158 -24.63 7.24 -6.58
CA LEU A 158 -25.56 6.59 -7.51
C LEU A 158 -25.02 6.56 -8.95
N ASP A 159 -24.27 7.59 -9.33
CA ASP A 159 -23.73 7.81 -10.67
C ASP A 159 -22.34 7.18 -10.80
N ARG A 160 -22.09 6.47 -11.91
CA ARG A 160 -20.82 5.74 -12.11
C ARG A 160 -20.44 5.65 -13.59
N PHE A 161 -19.17 5.32 -13.84
CA PHE A 161 -18.72 4.70 -15.08
C PHE A 161 -18.26 3.26 -14.78
N LEU A 162 -18.84 2.30 -15.49
CA LEU A 162 -18.46 0.90 -15.50
C LEU A 162 -17.88 0.57 -16.88
N VAL A 163 -16.62 0.13 -16.94
CA VAL A 163 -15.91 -0.12 -18.20
C VAL A 163 -15.42 -1.56 -18.28
N CYS A 164 -15.33 -2.14 -19.49
CA CYS A 164 -14.78 -3.48 -19.66
C CYS A 164 -13.24 -3.49 -19.57
N SER A 165 -12.65 -4.69 -19.40
CA SER A 165 -11.18 -4.84 -19.37
C SER A 165 -10.51 -4.33 -20.65
N ASN A 166 -11.09 -4.58 -21.83
CA ASN A 166 -10.50 -4.19 -23.12
C ASN A 166 -10.29 -2.68 -23.21
N PHE A 167 -11.29 -1.88 -22.77
CA PHE A 167 -11.17 -0.43 -22.75
C PHE A 167 -10.02 0.04 -21.84
N LEU A 168 -9.86 -0.61 -20.68
CA LEU A 168 -8.80 -0.29 -19.73
C LEU A 168 -7.41 -0.75 -20.16
N ASP A 169 -7.31 -1.78 -21.00
CA ASP A 169 -6.04 -2.21 -21.58
C ASP A 169 -5.53 -1.17 -22.58
N ILE A 170 -6.44 -0.49 -23.28
CA ILE A 170 -6.12 0.61 -24.20
C ILE A 170 -5.87 1.91 -23.43
N PHE A 171 -6.72 2.23 -22.44
CA PHE A 171 -6.62 3.44 -21.62
C PHE A 171 -6.38 3.10 -20.14
N PRO A 172 -5.14 2.70 -19.76
CA PRO A 172 -4.85 2.27 -18.40
C PRO A 172 -4.91 3.39 -17.36
N ASN A 173 -4.86 4.65 -17.80
CA ASN A 173 -4.92 5.84 -16.93
C ASN A 173 -6.34 6.44 -16.84
N THR A 174 -7.36 5.71 -17.29
CA THR A 174 -8.76 6.15 -17.18
C THR A 174 -9.11 6.51 -15.74
N SER A 175 -9.70 7.69 -15.56
CA SER A 175 -10.14 8.22 -14.27
C SER A 175 -11.51 8.86 -14.39
N VAL A 176 -12.28 8.87 -13.30
CA VAL A 176 -13.54 9.64 -13.20
C VAL A 176 -13.34 10.71 -12.15
N THR A 177 -13.85 11.93 -12.39
CA THR A 177 -13.91 12.98 -11.37
C THR A 177 -15.36 13.43 -11.20
N ALA A 178 -15.86 13.41 -9.96
CA ALA A 178 -17.13 14.03 -9.61
C ALA A 178 -16.91 15.53 -9.39
N LEU A 179 -17.44 16.33 -10.31
CA LEU A 179 -17.30 17.78 -10.30
C LEU A 179 -18.28 18.44 -9.33
N PRO A 180 -17.97 19.66 -8.84
CA PRO A 180 -18.91 20.43 -8.05
C PRO A 180 -20.22 20.66 -8.80
N THR A 181 -21.33 20.67 -8.08
CA THR A 181 -22.66 20.95 -8.61
C THR A 181 -23.25 22.16 -7.89
N GLU A 182 -23.81 23.09 -8.66
CA GLU A 182 -24.46 24.29 -8.11
C GLU A 182 -25.99 24.12 -8.11
N LEU A 183 -26.55 23.65 -9.23
CA LEU A 183 -27.99 23.64 -9.50
C LEU A 183 -28.62 22.25 -9.61
N SER A 184 -27.84 21.17 -9.64
CA SER A 184 -28.38 19.80 -9.62
C SER A 184 -28.19 19.17 -8.23
N ASP A 185 -29.05 18.23 -7.87
CA ASP A 185 -28.82 17.30 -6.75
C ASP A 185 -27.84 16.18 -7.12
N HIS A 186 -27.47 16.06 -8.40
CA HIS A 186 -26.40 15.19 -8.87
C HIS A 186 -25.12 15.96 -9.24
N CYS A 187 -23.97 15.31 -9.08
CA CYS A 187 -22.67 15.78 -9.53
C CYS A 187 -22.42 15.37 -10.99
N PRO A 188 -21.98 16.29 -11.86
CA PRO A 188 -21.43 15.93 -13.16
C PRO A 188 -20.22 15.01 -13.00
N LEU A 189 -20.16 13.93 -13.79
CA LEU A 189 -19.03 13.00 -13.79
C LEU A 189 -18.21 13.15 -15.07
N LEU A 190 -16.92 13.46 -14.92
CA LEU A 190 -15.98 13.55 -16.03
C LEU A 190 -15.11 12.29 -16.11
N LEU A 191 -15.26 11.51 -17.18
CA LEU A 191 -14.33 10.43 -17.53
C LEU A 191 -13.16 10.99 -18.34
N SER A 192 -11.94 10.87 -17.83
CA SER A 192 -10.72 11.34 -18.51
C SER A 192 -9.75 10.19 -18.76
N THR A 193 -9.24 10.11 -20.00
CA THR A 193 -8.19 9.17 -20.43
C THR A 193 -6.84 9.86 -20.63
N ASN A 194 -6.75 11.17 -20.37
CA ASN A 194 -5.57 11.98 -20.64
C ASN A 194 -4.35 11.52 -19.82
N TYR A 195 -3.20 11.44 -20.48
CA TYR A 195 -1.93 11.19 -19.83
C TYR A 195 -1.40 12.48 -19.22
N VAL A 196 -1.34 12.54 -17.89
CA VAL A 196 -0.65 13.60 -17.16
C VAL A 196 0.79 13.16 -16.90
N ASP A 197 1.75 13.90 -17.45
CA ASP A 197 3.17 13.63 -17.22
C ASP A 197 3.63 14.21 -15.88
N PHE A 198 4.05 13.33 -14.97
CA PHE A 198 4.65 13.70 -13.69
C PHE A 198 6.18 13.71 -13.74
N GLY A 199 6.77 13.52 -14.94
CA GLY A 199 8.19 13.47 -15.18
C GLY A 199 8.78 12.05 -15.28
N PRO A 200 10.11 11.95 -15.42
CA PRO A 200 10.78 10.71 -15.75
C PRO A 200 10.67 9.67 -14.63
N ARG A 201 10.28 8.45 -14.98
CA ARG A 201 10.22 7.33 -14.04
C ARG A 201 11.64 6.80 -13.73
N PRO A 202 11.94 6.44 -12.47
CA PRO A 202 13.25 5.93 -12.11
C PRO A 202 13.57 4.62 -12.83
N PHE A 203 14.84 4.41 -13.12
CA PHE A 203 15.34 3.14 -13.68
C PHE A 203 15.00 1.95 -12.78
N ARG A 204 14.70 0.81 -13.41
CA ARG A 204 14.37 -0.44 -12.74
C ARG A 204 15.07 -1.58 -13.47
N PHE A 205 15.97 -2.27 -12.80
CA PHE A 205 16.60 -3.47 -13.32
C PHE A 205 15.62 -4.65 -13.33
N PHE A 206 15.47 -5.31 -14.48
CA PHE A 206 14.62 -6.49 -14.60
C PHE A 206 15.46 -7.75 -14.55
N ASN A 207 15.03 -8.70 -13.73
CA ASN A 207 15.82 -9.90 -13.46
C ASN A 207 15.98 -10.79 -14.72
N GLY A 208 15.08 -10.69 -15.69
CA GLY A 208 15.18 -11.38 -16.98
C GLY A 208 16.37 -10.90 -17.83
N TRP A 209 16.92 -9.71 -17.56
CA TRP A 209 18.08 -9.21 -18.31
C TRP A 209 19.31 -10.09 -18.10
N MET A 210 19.48 -10.68 -16.91
CA MET A 210 20.63 -11.56 -16.60
C MET A 210 20.59 -12.91 -17.34
N GLN A 211 19.47 -13.27 -17.95
CA GLN A 211 19.30 -14.52 -18.71
C GLN A 211 19.60 -14.34 -20.20
N ARG A 212 19.94 -13.12 -20.63
CA ARG A 212 20.32 -12.82 -22.02
C ARG A 212 21.81 -13.04 -22.21
N GLU A 213 22.17 -13.58 -23.37
CA GLU A 213 23.52 -14.08 -23.66
C GLU A 213 24.57 -12.95 -23.67
N ASP A 214 24.18 -11.77 -24.17
CA ASP A 214 25.01 -10.57 -24.26
C ASP A 214 25.12 -9.76 -22.95
N PHE A 215 24.32 -10.10 -21.93
CA PHE A 215 24.24 -9.30 -20.71
C PHE A 215 25.57 -9.16 -19.96
N ASN A 216 26.28 -10.27 -19.74
CA ASN A 216 27.54 -10.24 -18.98
C ASN A 216 28.63 -9.45 -19.74
N MET A 217 28.67 -9.58 -21.06
CA MET A 217 29.59 -8.82 -21.91
C MET A 217 29.38 -7.31 -21.77
N VAL A 218 28.12 -6.85 -21.79
CA VAL A 218 27.78 -5.43 -21.59
C VAL A 218 28.20 -4.94 -20.21
N VAL A 219 28.03 -5.76 -19.17
CA VAL A 219 28.47 -5.45 -17.81
C VAL A 219 30.00 -5.35 -17.75
N ASP A 220 30.71 -6.31 -18.32
CA ASP A 220 32.18 -6.34 -18.32
C ASP A 220 32.77 -5.14 -19.05
N CYS A 221 32.30 -4.84 -20.27
CA CYS A 221 32.72 -3.67 -21.03
C CYS A 221 32.47 -2.36 -20.24
N ALA A 222 31.29 -2.23 -19.63
CA ALA A 222 30.95 -1.03 -18.87
C ALA A 222 31.82 -0.88 -17.60
N LEU A 223 32.08 -1.96 -16.87
CA LEU A 223 32.87 -1.91 -15.64
C LEU A 223 34.37 -1.68 -15.94
N GLN A 224 34.91 -2.26 -17.01
CA GLN A 224 36.30 -2.05 -17.43
C GLN A 224 36.53 -0.62 -17.97
N SER A 225 35.54 -0.04 -18.62
CA SER A 225 35.60 1.33 -19.16
C SER A 225 35.36 2.40 -18.10
N PHE A 226 34.84 2.03 -16.93
CA PHE A 226 34.54 3.00 -15.88
C PHE A 226 35.83 3.60 -15.31
N ARG A 227 35.86 4.93 -15.22
CA ARG A 227 36.86 5.72 -14.49
C ARG A 227 36.11 6.67 -13.56
N GLY A 228 36.49 6.67 -12.29
CA GLY A 228 35.84 7.49 -11.28
C GLY A 228 36.77 7.72 -10.09
N PHE A 229 36.49 8.75 -9.32
CA PHE A 229 37.21 9.12 -8.11
C PHE A 229 36.22 9.54 -7.02
N GLY A 230 36.68 9.62 -5.79
CA GLY A 230 35.88 9.99 -4.62
C GLY A 230 35.98 8.98 -3.50
N THR A 231 35.21 9.20 -2.44
CA THR A 231 35.10 8.26 -1.33
C THR A 231 34.54 6.92 -1.81
N PRO A 232 34.83 5.79 -1.14
CA PRO A 232 34.44 4.45 -1.62
C PRO A 232 32.93 4.29 -1.92
N ASP A 233 32.07 4.96 -1.15
CA ASP A 233 30.63 5.01 -1.38
C ASP A 233 30.25 5.82 -2.63
N MET A 234 30.85 7.00 -2.84
CA MET A 234 30.66 7.80 -4.06
C MET A 234 31.17 7.07 -5.30
N TYR A 235 32.34 6.43 -5.20
CA TYR A 235 32.95 5.67 -6.29
C TYR A 235 32.02 4.54 -6.74
N LEU A 236 31.53 3.72 -5.80
CA LEU A 236 30.60 2.64 -6.10
C LEU A 236 29.25 3.16 -6.65
N ALA A 237 28.71 4.24 -6.09
CA ALA A 237 27.49 4.86 -6.60
C ALA A 237 27.65 5.37 -8.04
N ALA A 238 28.78 6.01 -8.35
CA ALA A 238 29.12 6.47 -9.69
C ALA A 238 29.31 5.30 -10.67
N LYS A 239 30.00 4.23 -10.25
CA LYS A 239 30.21 3.01 -11.02
C LYS A 239 28.89 2.35 -11.41
N LEU A 240 27.96 2.23 -10.47
CA LEU A 240 26.62 1.69 -10.75
C LEU A 240 25.77 2.62 -11.61
N LYS A 241 25.89 3.94 -11.45
CA LYS A 241 25.21 4.91 -12.33
C LYS A 241 25.69 4.76 -13.77
N TYR A 242 27.00 4.67 -13.97
CA TYR A 242 27.62 4.45 -15.28
C TYR A 242 27.14 3.14 -15.93
N LEU A 243 27.15 2.05 -15.16
CA LEU A 243 26.63 0.76 -15.60
C LEU A 243 25.14 0.83 -15.98
N LYS A 244 24.33 1.49 -15.16
CA LYS A 244 22.89 1.70 -15.42
C LYS A 244 22.65 2.39 -16.75
N ASP A 245 23.44 3.41 -17.09
CA ASP A 245 23.28 4.14 -18.35
C ASP A 245 23.66 3.28 -19.56
N HIS A 246 24.67 2.41 -19.43
CA HIS A 246 25.02 1.41 -20.46
C HIS A 246 23.93 0.36 -20.62
N LEU A 247 23.40 -0.18 -19.53
CA LEU A 247 22.30 -1.15 -19.56
C LEU A 247 21.02 -0.56 -20.18
N LYS A 248 20.74 0.73 -19.94
CA LYS A 248 19.64 1.42 -20.60
C LYS A 248 19.84 1.50 -22.11
N LYS A 249 21.01 1.97 -22.56
CA LYS A 249 21.34 2.07 -24.00
C LYS A 249 21.23 0.69 -24.67
N TRP A 250 21.85 -0.32 -24.07
CA TRP A 250 21.76 -1.71 -24.50
C TRP A 250 20.31 -2.15 -24.66
N ARG A 251 19.47 -1.96 -23.63
CA ARG A 251 18.08 -2.44 -23.67
C ARG A 251 17.21 -1.70 -24.70
N THR A 252 17.43 -0.41 -24.89
CA THR A 252 16.75 0.37 -25.93
C THR A 252 17.04 -0.18 -27.33
N THR A 253 18.24 -0.72 -27.55
CA THR A 253 18.62 -1.32 -28.84
C THR A 253 18.22 -2.79 -29.00
N THR A 254 18.26 -3.60 -27.93
CA THR A 254 18.00 -5.05 -28.02
C THR A 254 16.52 -5.40 -27.97
N PHE A 255 15.71 -4.64 -27.21
CA PHE A 255 14.28 -4.95 -27.09
C PHE A 255 13.52 -4.93 -28.42
N PRO A 256 13.67 -3.92 -29.29
CA PRO A 256 12.99 -3.93 -30.59
C PRO A 256 13.41 -5.12 -31.46
N LYS A 257 14.70 -5.48 -31.45
CA LYS A 257 15.23 -6.64 -32.18
C LYS A 257 14.62 -7.95 -31.71
N GLU A 258 14.51 -8.15 -30.39
CA GLU A 258 13.83 -9.31 -29.79
C GLU A 258 12.37 -9.41 -30.20
N MET A 259 11.65 -8.28 -30.27
CA MET A 259 10.24 -8.27 -30.66
C MET A 259 10.04 -8.55 -32.15
N VAL A 260 10.92 -8.03 -33.01
CA VAL A 260 10.92 -8.34 -34.45
C VAL A 260 11.20 -9.83 -34.66
N GLU A 261 12.23 -10.37 -34.01
CA GLU A 261 12.56 -11.81 -34.08
C GLU A 261 11.40 -12.67 -33.57
N LEU A 262 10.77 -12.30 -32.45
CA LEU A 262 9.62 -13.03 -31.91
C LEU A 262 8.45 -13.07 -32.90
N ASN A 263 8.11 -11.93 -33.51
CA ASN A 263 7.02 -11.87 -34.49
C ASN A 263 7.36 -12.66 -35.77
N GLN A 264 8.60 -12.59 -36.24
CA GLN A 264 9.06 -13.39 -37.38
C GLN A 264 8.96 -14.89 -37.08
N LEU A 265 9.43 -15.33 -35.92
CA LEU A 265 9.34 -16.73 -35.50
C LEU A 265 7.89 -17.19 -35.38
N LYS A 266 7.00 -16.37 -34.82
CA LYS A 266 5.56 -16.67 -34.74
C LYS A 266 4.94 -16.84 -36.12
N ASN A 267 5.21 -15.93 -37.05
CA ASN A 267 4.71 -16.03 -38.42
C ASN A 267 5.26 -17.26 -39.15
N ILE A 268 6.54 -17.60 -38.95
CA ILE A 268 7.14 -18.80 -39.53
C ILE A 268 6.46 -20.05 -38.97
N VAL A 269 6.28 -20.15 -37.65
CA VAL A 269 5.61 -21.31 -37.02
C VAL A 269 4.16 -21.41 -37.47
N ASP A 270 3.42 -20.31 -37.51
CA ASP A 270 2.03 -20.25 -37.99
C ASP A 270 1.92 -20.71 -39.45
N SER A 271 2.81 -20.22 -40.33
CA SER A 271 2.84 -20.66 -41.72
C SER A 271 3.15 -22.16 -41.89
N LEU A 272 4.00 -22.71 -41.02
CA LEU A 272 4.32 -24.15 -41.02
C LEU A 272 3.19 -24.98 -40.41
N ASP A 273 2.45 -24.44 -39.43
CA ASP A 273 1.25 -25.07 -38.87
C ASP A 273 0.13 -25.11 -39.92
N THR A 274 -0.14 -24.02 -40.63
CA THR A 274 -1.09 -24.00 -41.76
C THR A 274 -0.68 -24.95 -42.88
N ALA A 275 0.63 -25.02 -43.20
CA ALA A 275 1.12 -25.99 -44.18
C ALA A 275 0.92 -27.44 -43.72
N ALA A 276 1.05 -27.72 -42.42
CA ALA A 276 0.83 -29.06 -41.85
C ALA A 276 -0.63 -29.51 -41.92
N GLU A 277 -1.59 -28.59 -42.02
CA GLU A 277 -3.02 -28.90 -42.21
C GLU A 277 -3.33 -29.40 -43.63
N SER A 278 -2.51 -29.02 -44.62
CA SER A 278 -2.73 -29.32 -46.03
C SER A 278 -1.75 -30.34 -46.62
N ARG A 279 -0.56 -30.51 -46.03
CA ARG A 279 0.45 -31.48 -46.47
C ARG A 279 1.34 -31.98 -45.33
N THR A 280 2.01 -33.11 -45.54
CA THR A 280 3.07 -33.57 -44.64
C THR A 280 4.28 -32.62 -44.72
N LEU A 281 4.81 -32.23 -43.55
CA LEU A 281 6.02 -31.41 -43.45
C LEU A 281 7.28 -32.24 -43.74
N THR A 282 8.28 -31.62 -44.37
CA THR A 282 9.61 -32.21 -44.53
C THR A 282 10.37 -32.26 -43.20
N VAL A 283 11.40 -33.10 -43.10
CA VAL A 283 12.24 -33.21 -41.89
C VAL A 283 12.86 -31.87 -41.50
N ASP A 284 13.29 -31.07 -42.47
CA ASP A 284 13.86 -29.74 -42.24
C ASP A 284 12.83 -28.73 -41.74
N GLU A 285 11.60 -28.77 -42.27
CA GLU A 285 10.48 -27.94 -41.80
C GLU A 285 10.05 -28.32 -40.39
N MET A 286 10.01 -29.63 -40.07
CA MET A 286 9.76 -30.10 -38.71
C MET A 286 10.83 -29.63 -37.73
N ASN A 287 12.10 -29.66 -38.12
CA ASN A 287 13.21 -29.15 -37.31
C ASN A 287 13.14 -27.63 -37.12
N LYS A 288 12.87 -26.86 -38.20
CA LYS A 288 12.66 -25.40 -38.13
C LYS A 288 11.48 -25.04 -37.23
N ARG A 289 10.36 -25.75 -37.34
CA ARG A 289 9.18 -25.59 -36.47
C ARG A 289 9.50 -25.87 -35.01
N LYS A 290 10.23 -26.96 -34.72
CA LYS A 290 10.63 -27.34 -33.36
C LYS A 290 11.56 -26.30 -32.72
N GLU A 291 12.56 -25.84 -33.47
CA GLU A 291 13.51 -24.82 -33.00
C GLU A 291 12.84 -23.45 -32.85
N GLY A 292 11.95 -23.08 -33.78
CA GLY A 292 11.14 -21.87 -33.70
C GLY A 292 10.27 -21.85 -32.45
N ASN A 293 9.52 -22.92 -32.19
CA ASN A 293 8.71 -23.07 -30.98
C ASN A 293 9.55 -22.99 -29.70
N LYS A 294 10.71 -23.64 -29.67
CA LYS A 294 11.63 -23.58 -28.51
C LYS A 294 12.11 -22.14 -28.24
N LYS A 295 12.45 -21.38 -29.29
CA LYS A 295 12.86 -19.97 -29.17
C LYS A 295 11.71 -19.06 -28.77
N ILE A 296 10.51 -19.24 -29.32
CA ILE A 296 9.30 -18.49 -28.93
C ILE A 296 9.04 -18.67 -27.43
N ILE A 297 9.01 -19.92 -26.96
CA ILE A 297 8.82 -20.24 -25.53
C ILE A 297 9.88 -19.54 -24.66
N LYS A 298 11.15 -19.54 -25.08
CA LYS A 298 12.25 -18.84 -24.36
C LYS A 298 12.00 -17.34 -24.29
N LEU A 299 11.66 -16.68 -25.40
CA LEU A 299 11.43 -15.24 -25.48
C LEU A 299 10.17 -14.81 -24.71
N GLU A 300 9.07 -15.56 -24.82
CA GLU A 300 7.84 -15.29 -24.07
C GLU A 300 8.03 -15.49 -22.57
N LYS A 301 8.83 -16.48 -22.16
CA LYS A 301 9.22 -16.67 -20.75
C LYS A 301 10.01 -15.47 -20.23
N LEU A 302 10.94 -14.92 -21.01
CA LEU A 302 11.69 -13.71 -20.65
C LEU A 302 10.78 -12.47 -20.56
N ALA A 303 9.87 -12.28 -21.51
CA ALA A 303 8.88 -11.21 -21.47
C ALA A 303 7.95 -11.33 -20.25
N THR A 304 7.55 -12.56 -19.91
CA THR A 304 6.76 -12.86 -18.72
C THR A 304 7.53 -12.55 -17.44
N LEU A 305 8.84 -12.83 -17.36
CA LEU A 305 9.67 -12.44 -16.21
C LEU A 305 9.75 -10.92 -16.03
N ASP A 306 9.82 -10.18 -17.14
CA ASP A 306 9.81 -8.71 -17.14
C ASP A 306 8.45 -8.16 -16.65
N LEU A 307 7.34 -8.78 -17.09
CA LEU A 307 5.99 -8.48 -16.59
C LEU A 307 5.86 -8.82 -15.10
N LYS A 308 6.28 -10.02 -14.66
CA LYS A 308 6.31 -10.45 -13.24
C LYS A 308 7.03 -9.43 -12.35
N LYS A 309 8.12 -8.82 -12.84
CA LYS A 309 8.82 -7.75 -12.13
C LYS A 309 7.98 -6.48 -11.96
N LYS A 310 7.17 -6.11 -12.95
CA LYS A 310 6.22 -4.98 -12.85
C LYS A 310 5.13 -5.25 -11.80
N LEU A 311 4.74 -6.51 -11.63
CA LEU A 311 3.61 -6.96 -10.79
C LEU A 311 3.87 -7.02 -9.28
N ARG A 312 5.10 -7.31 -8.85
CA ARG A 312 5.46 -7.56 -7.44
C ARG A 312 4.61 -8.66 -6.78
N VAL A 313 4.16 -9.67 -7.53
CA VAL A 313 3.43 -10.83 -6.99
C VAL A 313 4.45 -11.87 -6.53
N ARG A 314 4.26 -12.45 -5.33
CA ARG A 314 5.13 -13.52 -4.79
C ARG A 314 4.41 -14.86 -4.78
N TRP A 315 5.10 -15.92 -5.20
CA TRP A 315 4.88 -17.36 -5.04
C TRP A 315 3.51 -17.96 -5.39
N ALA A 316 2.39 -17.34 -5.03
CA ALA A 316 1.04 -17.85 -5.28
C ALA A 316 0.66 -17.95 -6.77
N VAL A 317 1.49 -17.41 -7.66
CA VAL A 317 1.27 -17.36 -9.12
C VAL A 317 2.54 -17.83 -9.87
N ASP A 318 3.46 -18.53 -9.20
CA ASP A 318 4.62 -19.11 -9.89
C ASP A 318 4.28 -20.37 -10.67
N GLY A 319 3.10 -20.97 -10.44
CA GLY A 319 2.54 -22.05 -11.25
C GLY A 319 1.41 -21.64 -12.21
N ASP A 320 1.13 -20.34 -12.35
CA ASP A 320 0.08 -19.85 -13.27
C ASP A 320 0.73 -18.98 -14.36
N GLU A 321 0.65 -19.43 -15.61
CA GLU A 321 1.25 -18.79 -16.78
C GLU A 321 0.33 -17.72 -17.40
N ASN A 322 -0.80 -17.40 -16.75
CA ASN A 322 -1.79 -16.50 -17.30
C ASN A 322 -1.35 -15.02 -17.26
N THR A 323 -0.81 -14.53 -18.38
CA THR A 323 -0.42 -13.12 -18.60
C THR A 323 -1.59 -12.14 -18.43
N ARG A 324 -2.83 -12.52 -18.74
CA ARG A 324 -4.01 -11.65 -18.62
C ARG A 324 -4.35 -11.32 -17.17
N PHE A 325 -4.31 -12.31 -16.27
CA PHE A 325 -4.50 -12.08 -14.82
C PHE A 325 -3.51 -11.03 -14.31
N PHE A 326 -2.27 -11.17 -14.73
CA PHE A 326 -1.19 -10.28 -14.41
C PHE A 326 -1.45 -8.86 -14.94
N HIS A 327 -1.76 -8.68 -16.23
CA HIS A 327 -2.09 -7.36 -16.79
C HIS A 327 -3.24 -6.67 -16.02
N GLU A 328 -4.33 -7.38 -15.74
CA GLU A 328 -5.46 -6.82 -14.98
C GLU A 328 -5.06 -6.41 -13.55
N TYR A 329 -4.21 -7.20 -12.88
CA TYR A 329 -3.76 -6.90 -11.53
C TYR A 329 -2.86 -5.65 -11.47
N VAL A 330 -1.94 -5.47 -12.43
CA VAL A 330 -1.12 -4.24 -12.54
C VAL A 330 -2.03 -3.04 -12.71
N ASN A 331 -2.96 -3.11 -13.67
CA ASN A 331 -3.84 -2.01 -14.00
C ASN A 331 -4.71 -1.65 -12.80
N ASN A 332 -5.25 -2.62 -12.06
CA ASN A 332 -6.02 -2.36 -10.84
C ASN A 332 -5.17 -1.73 -9.72
N LYS A 333 -3.94 -2.22 -9.50
CA LYS A 333 -3.04 -1.68 -8.47
C LYS A 333 -2.55 -0.26 -8.79
N ASN A 334 -2.28 0.03 -10.06
CA ASN A 334 -1.95 1.38 -10.51
C ASN A 334 -3.14 2.29 -10.27
N ARG A 335 -4.33 1.95 -10.78
CA ARG A 335 -5.58 2.71 -10.58
C ARG A 335 -5.87 3.03 -9.10
N LYS A 336 -5.66 2.07 -8.20
CA LYS A 336 -5.87 2.29 -6.76
C LYS A 336 -4.92 3.32 -6.15
N ASN A 337 -3.67 3.40 -6.62
CA ASN A 337 -2.64 4.24 -6.02
C ASN A 337 -2.33 5.51 -6.82
N THR A 338 -2.82 5.65 -8.05
CA THR A 338 -2.70 6.89 -8.83
C THR A 338 -3.41 8.04 -8.12
N ILE A 339 -2.71 9.16 -8.01
CA ILE A 339 -3.22 10.42 -7.50
C ILE A 339 -3.70 11.23 -8.71
N TYR A 340 -5.01 11.35 -8.86
CA TYR A 340 -5.63 12.13 -9.96
C TYR A 340 -5.93 13.56 -9.53
N VAL A 341 -6.41 13.72 -8.29
CA VAL A 341 -6.76 15.00 -7.68
C VAL A 341 -6.17 15.02 -6.28
N LEU A 342 -5.68 16.19 -5.85
CA LEU A 342 -5.26 16.44 -4.49
C LEU A 342 -5.92 17.72 -3.97
N THR A 343 -6.44 17.70 -2.74
CA THR A 343 -6.88 18.93 -2.07
C THR A 343 -5.67 19.67 -1.51
N ILE A 344 -5.39 20.86 -2.06
CA ILE A 344 -4.30 21.75 -1.67
C ILE A 344 -4.94 23.04 -1.16
N ASN A 345 -4.69 23.41 0.10
CA ASN A 345 -5.24 24.62 0.75
C ASN A 345 -6.78 24.79 0.63
N GLY A 346 -7.52 23.68 0.57
CA GLY A 346 -8.99 23.69 0.47
C GLY A 346 -9.53 23.65 -0.96
N SER A 347 -8.69 23.89 -1.98
CA SER A 347 -9.04 23.75 -3.40
C SER A 347 -8.52 22.45 -3.99
N TRP A 348 -9.19 21.92 -5.02
CA TRP A 348 -8.71 20.75 -5.74
C TRP A 348 -7.72 21.15 -6.82
N SER A 349 -6.62 20.42 -6.92
CA SER A 349 -5.65 20.54 -8.00
C SER A 349 -5.50 19.21 -8.74
N THR A 350 -5.47 19.30 -10.06
CA THR A 350 -5.12 18.23 -11.01
C THR A 350 -3.75 18.46 -11.66
N ASP A 351 -3.11 19.61 -11.38
CA ASP A 351 -1.84 19.97 -12.00
C ASP A 351 -0.70 19.13 -11.42
N ALA A 352 0.11 18.54 -12.31
CA ALA A 352 1.18 17.64 -11.92
C ALA A 352 2.23 18.33 -11.06
N LYS A 353 2.59 19.57 -11.41
CA LYS A 353 3.63 20.34 -10.74
C LYS A 353 3.17 20.77 -9.35
N GLU A 354 1.96 21.30 -9.22
CA GLU A 354 1.36 21.65 -7.94
C GLU A 354 1.26 20.45 -7.00
N ILE A 355 0.79 19.30 -7.50
CA ILE A 355 0.71 18.06 -6.72
C ILE A 355 2.11 17.60 -6.26
N MET A 356 3.12 17.70 -7.13
CA MET A 356 4.50 17.33 -6.82
C MET A 356 5.13 18.26 -5.78
N ASP A 357 4.94 19.57 -5.92
CA ASP A 357 5.47 20.58 -4.99
C ASP A 357 4.78 20.48 -3.62
N GLU A 358 3.47 20.25 -3.59
CA GLU A 358 2.73 19.97 -2.35
C GLU A 358 3.22 18.70 -1.67
N ALA A 359 3.51 17.64 -2.44
CA ALA A 359 4.08 16.42 -1.89
C ALA A 359 5.44 16.67 -1.22
N VAL A 360 6.32 17.48 -1.82
CA VAL A 360 7.59 17.87 -1.19
C VAL A 360 7.31 18.66 0.09
N ARG A 361 6.51 19.73 -0.01
CA ARG A 361 6.20 20.63 1.11
C ARG A 361 5.63 19.88 2.31
N PHE A 362 4.63 19.02 2.08
CA PHE A 362 3.96 18.25 3.12
C PHE A 362 4.93 17.29 3.82
N PHE A 363 5.70 16.50 3.07
CA PHE A 363 6.60 15.52 3.67
C PHE A 363 7.85 16.14 4.27
N GLU A 364 8.40 17.20 3.69
CA GLU A 364 9.51 17.95 4.27
C GLU A 364 9.09 18.58 5.61
N GLN A 365 7.94 19.26 5.68
CA GLN A 365 7.42 19.78 6.95
C GLN A 365 7.13 18.67 7.97
N LYS A 366 6.70 17.50 7.52
CA LYS A 366 6.44 16.35 8.37
C LYS A 366 7.72 15.80 9.00
N PHE A 367 8.84 15.78 8.28
CA PHE A 367 10.12 15.26 8.77
C PHE A 367 11.07 16.34 9.32
N LYS A 368 10.65 17.61 9.30
CA LYS A 368 11.35 18.71 9.96
C LYS A 368 11.16 18.63 11.48
N ASP A 369 12.25 18.70 12.23
CA ASP A 369 12.13 18.90 13.68
C ASP A 369 11.87 20.39 13.94
N ARG A 370 10.88 20.68 14.78
CA ARG A 370 10.49 22.06 15.12
C ARG A 370 11.13 22.54 16.41
N TRP A 371 11.70 21.62 17.20
CA TRP A 371 12.19 21.91 18.54
C TRP A 371 13.71 21.72 18.56
N PRO A 372 14.50 22.81 18.59
CA PRO A 372 15.95 22.72 18.54
C PRO A 372 16.53 22.02 19.78
N VAL A 373 15.88 22.18 20.93
CA VAL A 373 16.27 21.55 22.20
C VAL A 373 15.07 20.86 22.82
N ARG A 374 15.26 19.61 23.25
CA ARG A 374 14.26 18.80 23.95
C ARG A 374 14.79 18.38 25.32
N PRO A 375 13.94 18.29 26.35
CA PRO A 375 14.30 17.66 27.61
C PRO A 375 14.78 16.23 27.40
N LYS A 376 15.82 15.83 28.13
CA LYS A 376 16.33 14.45 28.17
C LYS A 376 15.72 13.71 29.35
N LEU A 377 15.37 12.45 29.15
CA LEU A 377 15.07 11.55 30.28
C LEU A 377 16.41 11.01 30.80
N ILE A 378 16.92 11.60 31.88
CA ILE A 378 18.24 11.30 32.48
C ILE A 378 18.03 10.51 33.79
N LYS A 379 18.96 9.60 34.13
CA LYS A 379 18.90 8.71 35.33
C LYS A 379 17.73 7.71 35.30
N ASN A 380 17.30 7.38 34.10
CA ASN A 380 16.33 6.33 33.87
C ASN A 380 17.01 4.97 34.09
N GLN A 381 16.38 4.09 34.87
CA GLN A 381 16.85 2.73 35.20
C GLN A 381 16.80 1.78 33.97
N TYR A 382 17.46 2.16 32.88
CA TYR A 382 17.60 1.33 31.70
C TYR A 382 18.39 0.07 32.04
N LYS A 383 18.08 -1.04 31.37
CA LYS A 383 18.99 -2.18 31.34
C LYS A 383 20.21 -1.80 30.51
N VAL A 384 21.39 -2.06 31.06
CA VAL A 384 22.67 -1.66 30.49
C VAL A 384 23.36 -2.90 29.93
N LEU A 385 23.91 -2.79 28.71
CA LEU A 385 24.76 -3.82 28.14
C LEU A 385 26.03 -4.00 28.96
N SER A 386 26.56 -5.22 28.98
CA SER A 386 27.89 -5.45 29.50
C SER A 386 28.94 -4.81 28.57
N ASP A 387 30.08 -4.42 29.13
CA ASP A 387 31.20 -3.89 28.33
C ASP A 387 31.65 -4.87 27.25
N LEU A 388 31.58 -6.17 27.53
CA LEU A 388 31.91 -7.23 26.58
C LEU A 388 30.91 -7.25 25.41
N ASP A 389 29.60 -7.23 25.69
CA ASP A 389 28.57 -7.21 24.65
C ASP A 389 28.65 -5.93 23.80
N SER A 390 28.91 -4.79 24.43
CA SER A 390 29.12 -3.53 23.71
C SER A 390 30.34 -3.59 22.79
N LYS A 391 31.48 -4.12 23.26
CA LYS A 391 32.69 -4.28 22.43
C LYS A 391 32.46 -5.26 21.27
N ASN A 392 31.80 -6.40 21.53
CA ASN A 392 31.47 -7.40 20.51
C ASN A 392 30.58 -6.82 19.40
N LEU A 393 29.71 -5.86 19.74
CA LEU A 393 28.85 -5.18 18.80
C LEU A 393 29.63 -4.29 17.80
N GLU A 394 30.78 -3.77 18.25
CA GLU A 394 31.63 -2.79 17.56
C GLU A 394 32.83 -3.38 16.81
N GLU A 395 32.97 -4.72 16.81
CA GLU A 395 34.03 -5.44 16.09
C GLU A 395 34.12 -5.04 14.60
N PRO A 396 35.30 -5.12 13.98
CA PRO A 396 35.44 -4.76 12.57
C PRO A 396 34.52 -5.58 11.66
N PHE A 397 33.96 -4.94 10.62
CA PHE A 397 33.14 -5.68 9.64
C PHE A 397 34.01 -6.59 8.79
N MET A 398 33.53 -7.82 8.58
CA MET A 398 34.20 -8.85 7.78
C MET A 398 33.52 -9.03 6.43
N LEU A 399 34.28 -9.38 5.40
CA LEU A 399 33.73 -9.60 4.06
C LEU A 399 32.67 -10.73 4.05
N GLU A 400 32.91 -11.81 4.78
CA GLU A 400 31.96 -12.92 4.92
C GLU A 400 30.68 -12.53 5.65
N GLU A 401 30.74 -11.64 6.64
CA GLU A 401 29.56 -11.08 7.31
C GLU A 401 28.70 -10.31 6.30
N ILE A 402 29.32 -9.47 5.47
CA ILE A 402 28.62 -8.71 4.43
C ILE A 402 28.02 -9.63 3.37
N LYS A 403 28.77 -10.65 2.94
CA LYS A 403 28.30 -11.68 2.00
C LYS A 403 27.07 -12.39 2.55
N SER A 404 27.14 -12.88 3.79
CA SER A 404 26.00 -13.47 4.51
C SER A 404 24.75 -12.58 4.46
N VAL A 405 24.91 -11.28 4.75
CA VAL A 405 23.82 -10.30 4.73
C VAL A 405 23.23 -10.12 3.33
N VAL A 406 24.06 -10.06 2.29
CA VAL A 406 23.60 -9.96 0.90
C VAL A 406 22.79 -11.20 0.52
N TRP A 407 23.24 -12.40 0.90
CA TRP A 407 22.54 -13.66 0.60
C TRP A 407 21.22 -13.79 1.36
N ALA A 408 21.17 -13.38 2.62
CA ALA A 408 19.95 -13.33 3.43
C ALA A 408 18.91 -12.32 2.90
N CYS A 409 19.34 -11.33 2.11
CA CYS A 409 18.42 -10.38 1.50
C CYS A 409 17.61 -11.02 0.36
N ALA A 410 16.28 -10.83 0.40
CA ALA A 410 15.39 -11.31 -0.65
C ALA A 410 15.74 -10.71 -2.02
N ASN A 411 15.83 -11.58 -3.03
CA ASN A 411 16.25 -11.28 -4.40
C ASN A 411 15.42 -10.17 -5.07
N GLU A 412 14.11 -10.14 -4.81
CA GLU A 412 13.14 -9.42 -5.66
C GLU A 412 12.40 -8.26 -4.98
N LYS A 413 13.04 -7.54 -4.06
CA LYS A 413 12.43 -6.32 -3.50
C LYS A 413 12.46 -5.15 -4.50
N SER A 414 11.46 -4.26 -4.40
CA SER A 414 11.17 -3.13 -5.31
C SER A 414 12.41 -2.32 -5.71
N PRO A 415 12.41 -1.72 -6.92
CA PRO A 415 13.48 -0.85 -7.38
C PRO A 415 13.51 0.43 -6.53
N ARG A 416 14.72 0.76 -6.09
CA ARG A 416 15.03 1.86 -5.17
C ARG A 416 15.75 2.96 -5.98
N PRO A 417 16.27 4.05 -5.39
CA PRO A 417 16.91 5.13 -6.16
C PRO A 417 18.05 4.68 -7.10
N ASP A 418 18.78 3.63 -6.72
CA ASP A 418 19.81 2.97 -7.52
C ASP A 418 19.25 2.13 -8.69
N GLY A 419 18.04 1.58 -8.54
CA GLY A 419 17.32 0.78 -9.52
C GLY A 419 17.80 -0.67 -9.65
N PHE A 420 18.87 -1.06 -8.95
CA PHE A 420 19.39 -2.43 -8.92
C PHE A 420 18.72 -3.28 -7.83
N THR A 421 18.81 -4.62 -7.96
CA THR A 421 18.21 -5.59 -7.03
C THR A 421 19.29 -6.40 -6.32
N PHE A 422 18.96 -7.03 -5.19
CA PHE A 422 19.90 -7.97 -4.57
C PHE A 422 20.17 -9.20 -5.45
N LYS A 423 19.26 -9.57 -6.36
CA LYS A 423 19.52 -10.61 -7.35
C LYS A 423 20.68 -10.22 -8.28
N PHE A 424 20.67 -8.97 -8.75
CA PHE A 424 21.77 -8.42 -9.54
C PHE A 424 23.09 -8.41 -8.74
N ILE A 425 23.07 -7.91 -7.50
CA ILE A 425 24.28 -7.86 -6.66
C ILE A 425 24.86 -9.25 -6.40
N LYS A 426 24.02 -10.27 -6.15
CA LYS A 426 24.46 -11.67 -6.00
C LYS A 426 25.07 -12.22 -7.29
N HIS A 427 24.43 -11.95 -8.42
CA HIS A 427 24.89 -12.41 -9.75
C HIS A 427 26.23 -11.76 -10.14
N GLN A 428 26.45 -10.51 -9.72
CA GLN A 428 27.68 -9.75 -10.02
C GLN A 428 28.61 -9.62 -8.80
N TRP A 429 28.47 -10.52 -7.81
CA TRP A 429 29.18 -10.40 -6.54
C TRP A 429 30.70 -10.38 -6.72
N GLU A 430 31.25 -11.29 -7.52
CA GLU A 430 32.70 -11.37 -7.73
C GLU A 430 33.29 -10.08 -8.30
N ARG A 431 32.52 -9.33 -9.11
CA ARG A 431 32.93 -8.06 -9.72
C ARG A 431 32.77 -6.85 -8.79
N LEU A 432 31.86 -6.92 -7.81
CA LEU A 432 31.48 -5.78 -6.97
C LEU A 432 31.86 -5.94 -5.49
N LYS A 433 32.27 -7.13 -5.04
CA LYS A 433 32.48 -7.45 -3.62
C LYS A 433 33.47 -6.52 -2.92
N TYR A 434 34.58 -6.18 -3.57
CA TYR A 434 35.60 -5.30 -2.97
C TYR A 434 35.18 -3.83 -2.95
N ASP A 435 34.42 -3.36 -3.95
CA ASP A 435 33.84 -2.02 -3.92
C ASP A 435 32.81 -1.90 -2.79
N ILE A 436 31.95 -2.91 -2.64
CA ILE A 436 30.94 -2.98 -1.56
C ILE A 436 31.63 -3.04 -0.19
N PHE A 437 32.67 -3.87 -0.06
CA PHE A 437 33.44 -3.97 1.17
C PHE A 437 34.09 -2.64 1.54
N SER A 438 34.71 -1.96 0.56
CA SER A 438 35.35 -0.66 0.75
C SER A 438 34.35 0.42 1.18
N MET A 439 33.14 0.43 0.59
CA MET A 439 32.04 1.29 1.04
C MET A 439 31.67 1.05 2.51
N VAL A 440 31.52 -0.22 2.91
CA VAL A 440 31.16 -0.56 4.30
C VAL A 440 32.29 -0.24 5.27
N LYS A 441 33.55 -0.49 4.90
CA LYS A 441 34.72 -0.11 5.71
C LYS A 441 34.86 1.39 5.88
N TYR A 442 34.62 2.16 4.83
CA TYR A 442 34.59 3.62 4.91
C TYR A 442 33.52 4.12 5.88
N PHE A 443 32.32 3.52 5.84
CA PHE A 443 31.28 3.81 6.83
C PHE A 443 31.67 3.37 8.25
N GLU A 444 32.34 2.22 8.41
CA GLU A 444 32.83 1.73 9.69
C GLU A 444 33.72 2.75 10.41
N GLN A 445 34.65 3.35 9.65
CA GLN A 445 35.66 4.27 10.16
C GLN A 445 35.07 5.66 10.43
N THR A 446 34.19 6.14 9.54
CA THR A 446 33.74 7.54 9.57
C THR A 446 32.36 7.73 10.21
N GLY A 447 31.51 6.70 10.21
CA GLY A 447 30.09 6.82 10.50
C GLY A 447 29.34 7.73 9.51
N ARG A 448 29.89 7.97 8.31
CA ARG A 448 29.35 8.92 7.33
C ARG A 448 29.07 8.25 5.99
N LEU A 449 28.15 8.85 5.26
CA LEU A 449 27.78 8.49 3.89
C LEU A 449 27.63 9.76 3.07
N ALA A 450 28.17 9.74 1.86
CA ALA A 450 28.09 10.83 0.92
C ALA A 450 26.65 11.06 0.44
N ARG A 451 26.39 12.30 0.03
CA ARG A 451 25.08 12.70 -0.52
C ARG A 451 24.73 11.84 -1.73
N GLY A 452 23.50 11.33 -1.77
CA GLY A 452 23.03 10.41 -2.81
C GLY A 452 23.19 8.93 -2.47
N CYS A 453 24.09 8.57 -1.53
CA CYS A 453 24.32 7.17 -1.16
C CYS A 453 23.29 6.64 -0.14
N ASN A 454 22.70 7.53 0.67
CA ASN A 454 21.62 7.21 1.63
C ASN A 454 20.25 7.79 1.21
N SER A 455 20.01 7.89 -0.10
CA SER A 455 18.74 8.37 -0.66
C SER A 455 17.68 7.27 -0.67
N SER A 456 16.42 7.65 -0.47
CA SER A 456 15.28 6.73 -0.52
C SER A 456 14.09 7.35 -1.24
N PHE A 457 13.20 6.49 -1.75
CA PHE A 457 11.93 6.93 -2.30
C PHE A 457 10.78 6.69 -1.32
N ILE A 458 9.93 7.67 -1.09
CA ILE A 458 8.68 7.51 -0.34
C ILE A 458 7.59 7.14 -1.34
N THR A 459 7.18 5.87 -1.36
CA THR A 459 6.01 5.45 -2.13
C THR A 459 4.75 5.63 -1.30
N LEU A 460 3.70 6.14 -1.93
CA LEU A 460 2.40 6.37 -1.31
C LEU A 460 1.49 5.17 -1.54
N VAL A 461 0.93 4.61 -0.46
CA VAL A 461 -0.04 3.51 -0.51
C VAL A 461 -1.33 4.01 0.13
N SER A 462 -2.45 3.95 -0.60
CA SER A 462 -3.73 4.47 -0.10
C SER A 462 -4.19 3.73 1.16
N LYS A 463 -4.65 4.46 2.18
CA LYS A 463 -5.32 3.90 3.37
C LYS A 463 -6.83 3.78 3.19
N VAL A 464 -7.40 4.58 2.29
CA VAL A 464 -8.85 4.71 2.08
C VAL A 464 -9.22 4.44 0.61
N LYS A 465 -10.51 4.24 0.35
CA LYS A 465 -11.01 3.83 -0.97
C LYS A 465 -10.75 4.90 -2.05
N ASP A 466 -10.84 6.18 -1.70
CA ASP A 466 -10.58 7.32 -2.60
C ASP A 466 -9.84 8.43 -1.82
N PRO A 467 -8.50 8.49 -1.87
CA PRO A 467 -7.72 9.45 -1.08
C PRO A 467 -7.75 10.85 -1.72
N LEU A 468 -8.03 11.87 -0.92
CA LEU A 468 -8.08 13.28 -1.35
C LEU A 468 -6.96 14.12 -0.74
N SER A 469 -6.33 13.65 0.34
CA SER A 469 -5.20 14.31 1.00
C SER A 469 -3.98 13.41 1.07
N LEU A 470 -2.78 14.00 1.13
CA LEU A 470 -1.53 13.27 1.43
C LEU A 470 -1.57 12.55 2.79
N GLY A 471 -2.44 12.98 3.71
CA GLY A 471 -2.70 12.29 4.98
C GLY A 471 -3.34 10.91 4.81
N ASP A 472 -4.07 10.70 3.73
CA ASP A 472 -4.78 9.46 3.40
C ASP A 472 -3.85 8.36 2.88
N PHE A 473 -2.59 8.69 2.63
CA PHE A 473 -1.58 7.73 2.19
C PHE A 473 -0.71 7.28 3.36
N ARG A 474 -0.30 6.01 3.31
CA ARG A 474 0.77 5.46 4.13
C ARG A 474 2.09 5.62 3.38
N PRO A 475 3.05 6.39 3.90
CA PRO A 475 4.37 6.48 3.29
C PRO A 475 5.15 5.19 3.58
N ILE A 476 5.78 4.63 2.55
CA ILE A 476 6.72 3.51 2.66
C ILE A 476 8.04 3.92 2.04
N SER A 477 9.14 3.75 2.78
CA SER A 477 10.47 4.11 2.31
C SER A 477 11.11 2.95 1.52
N LEU A 478 11.45 3.21 0.26
CA LEU A 478 12.16 2.32 -0.64
C LEU A 478 13.64 2.71 -0.63
N ILE A 479 14.41 1.98 0.17
CA ILE A 479 15.81 2.25 0.49
C ILE A 479 16.73 1.50 -0.48
N GLY A 480 17.76 2.15 -1.06
CA GLY A 480 18.75 1.56 -1.99
C GLY A 480 19.32 0.20 -1.57
N CYS A 481 19.64 -0.69 -2.52
CA CYS A 481 20.21 -2.01 -2.23
C CYS A 481 21.58 -1.91 -1.58
N LEU A 482 22.42 -0.98 -2.07
CA LEU A 482 23.75 -0.74 -1.52
C LEU A 482 23.70 -0.25 -0.08
N TYR A 483 23.04 0.88 0.17
CA TYR A 483 22.92 1.38 1.54
C TYR A 483 22.28 0.36 2.46
N LYS A 484 21.26 -0.40 2.01
CA LYS A 484 20.57 -1.41 2.85
C LYS A 484 21.48 -2.51 3.38
N ILE A 485 22.67 -2.73 2.82
CA ILE A 485 23.66 -3.64 3.36
C ILE A 485 24.08 -3.18 4.77
N ILE A 486 24.41 -1.90 4.94
CA ILE A 486 24.89 -1.32 6.21
C ILE A 486 23.90 -1.53 7.37
N PRO A 487 22.66 -1.01 7.33
CA PRO A 487 21.73 -1.19 8.44
C PRO A 487 21.27 -2.64 8.58
N LYS A 488 21.44 -3.50 7.55
CA LYS A 488 21.16 -4.93 7.69
C LYS A 488 22.26 -5.65 8.47
N VAL A 489 23.53 -5.32 8.25
CA VAL A 489 24.66 -5.77 9.08
C VAL A 489 24.44 -5.31 10.53
N LEU A 490 24.18 -4.02 10.74
CA LEU A 490 23.89 -3.47 12.07
C LEU A 490 22.67 -4.16 12.72
N ALA A 491 21.57 -4.34 11.99
CA ALA A 491 20.39 -5.02 12.54
C ALA A 491 20.68 -6.48 12.92
N CYS A 492 21.52 -7.19 12.16
CA CYS A 492 21.93 -8.57 12.48
C CYS A 492 22.76 -8.63 13.77
N ARG A 493 23.65 -7.65 14.00
CA ARG A 493 24.40 -7.53 15.24
C ARG A 493 23.50 -7.14 16.42
N LEU A 494 22.66 -6.12 16.23
CA LEU A 494 21.72 -5.63 17.24
C LEU A 494 20.75 -6.71 17.70
N LYS A 495 20.28 -7.57 16.79
CA LYS A 495 19.40 -8.71 17.13
C LYS A 495 19.97 -9.58 18.25
N LYS A 496 21.30 -9.73 18.33
CA LYS A 496 21.97 -10.57 19.34
C LYS A 496 21.87 -10.00 20.76
N VAL A 497 21.80 -8.68 20.90
CA VAL A 497 21.90 -7.98 22.19
C VAL A 497 20.64 -7.23 22.59
N VAL A 498 19.73 -6.92 21.65
CA VAL A 498 18.55 -6.07 21.91
C VAL A 498 17.63 -6.63 23.01
N GLY A 499 17.56 -7.96 23.15
CA GLY A 499 16.79 -8.61 24.21
C GLY A 499 17.36 -8.44 25.62
N LEU A 500 18.65 -8.10 25.73
CA LEU A 500 19.31 -7.79 27.00
C LEU A 500 18.95 -6.37 27.47
N THR A 501 18.75 -5.43 26.54
CA THR A 501 18.42 -4.03 26.85
C THR A 501 16.92 -3.74 26.90
N VAL A 502 16.14 -4.32 25.99
CA VAL A 502 14.70 -4.02 25.87
C VAL A 502 13.89 -4.92 26.79
N ASP A 503 13.02 -4.32 27.62
CA ASP A 503 12.29 -5.04 28.66
C ASP A 503 11.21 -6.00 28.13
N GLU A 504 10.79 -6.97 28.97
CA GLU A 504 9.85 -8.05 28.61
C GLU A 504 8.45 -7.54 28.25
N VAL A 505 8.08 -6.33 28.69
CA VAL A 505 6.81 -5.67 28.33
C VAL A 505 6.65 -5.43 26.82
N GLN A 506 7.75 -5.42 26.05
CA GLN A 506 7.75 -5.26 24.60
C GLN A 506 7.72 -6.62 23.90
N SER A 507 6.58 -7.03 23.35
CA SER A 507 6.38 -8.40 22.84
C SER A 507 6.77 -8.63 21.37
N THR A 508 7.25 -7.60 20.65
CA THR A 508 7.64 -7.73 19.23
C THR A 508 9.02 -7.18 18.91
N TYR A 509 9.57 -7.63 17.79
CA TYR A 509 10.93 -7.35 17.30
C TYR A 509 12.07 -7.81 18.21
N VAL A 510 11.77 -8.59 19.25
CA VAL A 510 12.75 -9.28 20.09
C VAL A 510 12.55 -10.78 19.91
N ASP A 511 13.65 -11.53 19.76
CA ASP A 511 13.59 -12.96 19.50
C ASP A 511 12.99 -13.72 20.69
N GLY A 512 12.23 -14.79 20.42
CA GLY A 512 11.59 -15.60 21.45
C GLY A 512 10.32 -15.00 22.10
N ARG A 513 9.84 -13.83 21.66
CA ARG A 513 8.60 -13.21 22.18
C ARG A 513 7.44 -13.39 21.19
N SER A 514 6.22 -13.60 21.69
CA SER A 514 5.05 -13.88 20.87
C SER A 514 4.10 -12.68 20.81
N MET A 515 3.50 -12.48 19.62
CA MET A 515 2.43 -11.49 19.44
C MET A 515 1.19 -11.78 20.29
N LEU A 516 1.00 -13.04 20.72
CA LEU A 516 -0.16 -13.47 21.51
C LEU A 516 0.02 -13.23 23.01
N ASP A 517 1.24 -12.96 23.49
CA ASP A 517 1.53 -12.77 24.92
C ASP A 517 0.69 -11.61 25.48
N GLY A 518 0.63 -10.48 24.76
CA GLY A 518 -0.15 -9.32 25.16
C GLY A 518 -1.65 -9.63 25.30
N PRO A 519 -2.34 -10.08 24.23
CA PRO A 519 -3.74 -10.44 24.29
C PRO A 519 -4.07 -11.50 25.36
N LEU A 520 -3.20 -12.50 25.57
CA LEU A 520 -3.35 -13.50 26.61
C LEU A 520 -3.37 -12.87 28.00
N ILE A 521 -2.34 -12.08 28.32
CA ILE A 521 -2.22 -11.41 29.63
C ILE A 521 -3.45 -10.54 29.91
N VAL A 522 -3.92 -9.78 28.92
CA VAL A 522 -5.08 -8.89 29.10
C VAL A 522 -6.36 -9.68 29.31
N ASN A 523 -6.54 -10.80 28.60
CA ASN A 523 -7.69 -11.69 28.80
C ASN A 523 -7.71 -12.27 30.22
N GLU A 524 -6.57 -12.75 30.71
CA GLU A 524 -6.46 -13.28 32.08
C GLU A 524 -6.74 -12.20 33.14
N ILE A 525 -6.18 -10.99 32.97
CA ILE A 525 -6.45 -9.86 33.88
C ILE A 525 -7.94 -9.50 33.87
N CYS A 526 -8.58 -9.43 32.71
CA CYS A 526 -10.01 -9.13 32.60
C CYS A 526 -10.87 -10.20 33.28
N SER A 527 -10.53 -11.48 33.10
CA SER A 527 -11.23 -12.59 33.74
C SER A 527 -11.04 -12.59 35.26
N TRP A 528 -9.82 -12.37 35.72
CA TRP A 528 -9.47 -12.25 37.14
C TRP A 528 -10.20 -11.06 37.80
N SER A 529 -10.20 -9.89 37.16
CA SER A 529 -10.91 -8.69 37.60
C SER A 529 -12.39 -8.94 37.85
N LYS A 530 -13.06 -9.59 36.89
CA LYS A 530 -14.47 -9.95 37.01
C LYS A 530 -14.73 -10.92 38.16
N LYS A 531 -13.87 -11.92 38.34
CA LYS A 531 -13.97 -12.90 39.44
C LYS A 531 -13.77 -12.26 40.81
N MET A 532 -12.81 -11.33 40.92
CA MET A 532 -12.48 -10.64 42.16
C MET A 532 -13.31 -9.37 42.41
N LYS A 533 -14.22 -9.02 41.49
CA LYS A 533 -15.00 -7.76 41.49
C LYS A 533 -14.12 -6.51 41.67
N LYS A 534 -12.94 -6.51 41.06
CA LYS A 534 -12.02 -5.36 41.07
C LYS A 534 -12.21 -4.51 39.83
N GLU A 535 -12.29 -3.20 40.01
CA GLU A 535 -12.35 -2.23 38.93
C GLU A 535 -10.96 -1.98 38.33
N ILE A 536 -10.83 -2.10 37.01
CA ILE A 536 -9.54 -1.97 36.31
C ILE A 536 -9.67 -0.97 35.17
N LEU A 537 -8.66 -0.11 35.06
CA LEU A 537 -8.41 0.76 33.91
C LEU A 537 -7.60 0.01 32.85
N LEU A 538 -8.13 -0.01 31.62
CA LEU A 538 -7.33 -0.30 30.42
C LEU A 538 -7.30 0.96 29.55
N PHE A 539 -6.11 1.45 29.23
CA PHE A 539 -5.95 2.57 28.32
C PHE A 539 -5.12 2.17 27.10
N LYS A 540 -5.81 2.00 25.97
CA LYS A 540 -5.18 1.68 24.68
C LYS A 540 -4.78 2.98 23.99
N VAL A 541 -3.49 3.15 23.76
CA VAL A 541 -2.89 4.35 23.18
C VAL A 541 -2.49 4.09 21.73
N ASP A 542 -2.87 5.02 20.85
CA ASP A 542 -2.43 5.08 19.44
C ASP A 542 -1.47 6.26 19.28
N PHE A 543 -0.26 6.03 18.78
CA PHE A 543 0.69 7.10 18.48
C PHE A 543 0.48 7.65 17.06
N ASP A 544 0.42 8.97 16.90
CA ASP A 544 0.28 9.59 15.58
C ASP A 544 1.53 9.31 14.73
N LYS A 545 1.38 8.42 13.73
CA LYS A 545 2.40 8.07 12.74
C LYS A 545 3.76 7.70 13.36
N SER A 546 3.77 7.19 14.60
CA SER A 546 4.87 6.64 15.42
C SER A 546 6.29 6.74 14.83
N PHE A 547 6.65 5.87 13.89
CA PHE A 547 7.99 5.83 13.26
C PHE A 547 8.45 7.18 12.66
N ASP A 548 7.53 8.02 12.19
CA ASP A 548 7.84 9.25 11.45
C ASP A 548 8.29 10.40 12.38
N TYR A 549 8.11 10.29 13.71
CA TYR A 549 8.33 11.39 14.66
C TYR A 549 9.43 11.16 15.69
N VAL A 550 10.04 9.98 15.75
CA VAL A 550 11.13 9.67 16.70
C VAL A 550 12.25 10.70 16.58
N ASN A 551 12.54 11.44 17.65
CA ASN A 551 13.64 12.39 17.69
C ASN A 551 14.98 11.65 17.81
N TRP A 552 15.95 12.06 16.99
CA TRP A 552 17.25 11.38 16.92
C TRP A 552 18.13 11.63 18.14
N SER A 553 18.10 12.84 18.71
CA SER A 553 18.88 13.18 19.92
C SER A 553 18.38 12.40 21.14
N PHE A 554 17.06 12.17 21.23
CA PHE A 554 16.46 11.30 22.24
C PHE A 554 16.94 9.86 22.08
N LEU A 555 16.84 9.31 20.85
CA LEU A 555 17.29 7.95 20.57
C LEU A 555 18.79 7.75 20.87
N ASP A 556 19.63 8.71 20.49
CA ASP A 556 21.07 8.72 20.78
C ASP A 556 21.32 8.72 22.30
N SER A 557 20.60 9.55 23.04
CA SER A 557 20.66 9.59 24.50
C SER A 557 20.16 8.31 25.17
N THR A 558 19.19 7.60 24.58
CA THR A 558 18.71 6.30 25.08
C THR A 558 19.74 5.20 24.84
N LEU A 559 20.33 5.14 23.65
CA LEU A 559 21.40 4.18 23.34
C LEU A 559 22.60 4.34 24.28
N MET A 560 23.06 5.57 24.51
CA MET A 560 24.17 5.82 25.45
C MET A 560 23.84 5.36 26.87
N GLN A 561 22.61 5.63 27.36
CA GLN A 561 22.19 5.19 28.70
C GLN A 561 21.99 3.67 28.82
N MET A 562 21.75 2.96 27.71
CA MET A 562 21.69 1.50 27.64
C MET A 562 23.08 0.85 27.50
N GLY A 563 24.17 1.61 27.53
CA GLY A 563 25.53 1.08 27.46
C GLY A 563 25.98 0.67 26.05
N TYR A 564 25.32 1.16 25.00
CA TYR A 564 25.86 1.02 23.64
C TYR A 564 27.06 1.95 23.48
N GLY A 565 28.17 1.41 22.96
CA GLY A 565 29.40 2.16 22.77
C GLY A 565 29.28 3.35 21.80
N GLU A 566 30.24 4.25 21.88
CA GLU A 566 30.25 5.50 21.11
C GLU A 566 30.36 5.24 19.60
N LYS A 567 31.15 4.23 19.19
CA LYS A 567 31.32 3.86 17.78
C LYS A 567 29.99 3.37 17.22
N TRP A 568 29.26 2.54 17.97
CA TRP A 568 27.92 2.10 17.61
C TRP A 568 26.96 3.27 17.47
N CYS A 569 26.89 4.16 18.47
CA CYS A 569 26.02 5.33 18.43
C CYS A 569 26.35 6.22 17.22
N ASN A 570 27.63 6.39 16.88
CA ASN A 570 28.06 7.12 15.69
C ASN A 570 27.57 6.46 14.39
N TRP A 571 27.60 5.13 14.27
CA TRP A 571 27.03 4.42 13.12
C TRP A 571 25.53 4.63 12.99
N ILE A 572 24.78 4.53 14.10
CA ILE A 572 23.33 4.79 14.10
C ILE A 572 23.05 6.24 13.65
N ARG A 573 23.78 7.21 14.22
CA ARG A 573 23.68 8.62 13.83
C ARG A 573 23.95 8.82 12.34
N GLY A 574 25.00 8.19 11.82
CA GLY A 574 25.34 8.17 10.40
C GLY A 574 24.22 7.70 9.50
N CYS A 575 23.52 6.62 9.88
CA CYS A 575 22.40 6.07 9.13
C CYS A 575 21.18 7.01 9.09
N LEU A 576 20.97 7.80 10.15
CA LEU A 576 19.83 8.70 10.31
C LEU A 576 20.10 10.07 9.69
N THR A 577 21.20 10.74 10.05
CA THR A 577 21.46 12.14 9.68
C THR A 577 21.84 12.33 8.21
N THR A 578 22.39 11.31 7.56
CA THR A 578 22.71 11.34 6.13
C THR A 578 21.51 10.98 5.25
N ALA A 579 20.37 10.59 5.84
CA ALA A 579 19.21 10.11 5.10
C ALA A 579 18.50 11.23 4.35
N ARG A 580 18.24 10.99 3.05
CA ARG A 580 17.48 11.89 2.18
C ARG A 580 16.33 11.14 1.51
N SER A 581 15.29 11.87 1.12
CA SER A 581 14.09 11.28 0.52
C SER A 581 13.51 12.11 -0.61
N SER A 582 12.99 11.42 -1.63
CA SER A 582 12.06 11.99 -2.62
C SER A 582 10.74 11.24 -2.55
N VAL A 583 9.61 11.93 -2.68
CA VAL A 583 8.29 11.30 -2.79
C VAL A 583 8.07 10.83 -4.23
N LEU A 584 7.57 9.60 -4.40
CA LEU A 584 7.12 9.09 -5.69
C LEU A 584 5.65 9.43 -5.88
N VAL A 585 5.36 10.38 -6.78
CA VAL A 585 4.02 10.74 -7.22
C VAL A 585 3.80 10.12 -8.59
N ASN A 586 2.81 9.23 -8.71
CA ASN A 586 2.47 8.53 -9.96
C ASN A 586 3.65 7.85 -10.69
N GLY A 587 4.67 7.46 -9.91
CA GLY A 587 5.86 6.77 -10.39
C GLY A 587 7.06 7.67 -10.69
N ALA A 588 6.90 8.99 -10.66
CA ALA A 588 7.98 9.96 -10.83
C ALA A 588 8.49 10.50 -9.48
N PRO A 589 9.80 10.70 -9.30
CA PRO A 589 10.36 11.23 -8.06
C PRO A 589 10.29 12.76 -8.05
N THR A 590 9.88 13.31 -6.90
CA THR A 590 9.97 14.73 -6.59
C THR A 590 11.40 15.17 -6.23
N LYS A 591 11.59 16.47 -6.02
CA LYS A 591 12.83 17.03 -5.47
C LYS A 591 13.19 16.36 -4.13
N GLU A 592 14.47 16.08 -3.96
CA GLU A 592 14.98 15.42 -2.76
C GLU A 592 15.16 16.39 -1.58
N PHE A 593 14.67 16.02 -0.41
CA PHE A 593 14.82 16.75 0.85
C PHE A 593 15.53 15.90 1.93
N ALA A 594 16.07 16.56 2.96
CA ALA A 594 16.73 15.92 4.08
C ALA A 594 15.71 15.52 5.16
N LEU A 595 15.91 14.36 5.80
CA LEU A 595 15.17 14.01 7.00
C LEU A 595 15.83 14.67 8.22
N GLN A 596 15.04 15.05 9.23
CA GLN A 596 15.57 15.58 10.50
C GLN A 596 15.05 14.82 11.74
N ARG A 597 14.06 13.94 11.55
CA ARG A 597 13.51 13.05 12.57
C ARG A 597 12.90 11.81 11.93
N GLY A 598 12.53 10.87 12.77
CA GLY A 598 11.86 9.63 12.41
C GLY A 598 12.83 8.53 11.97
N VAL A 599 12.30 7.32 11.88
CA VAL A 599 12.99 6.12 11.43
C VAL A 599 12.25 5.58 10.20
N ARG A 600 12.99 5.20 9.15
CA ARG A 600 12.41 4.92 7.83
C ARG A 600 11.69 3.57 7.78
N LYS A 601 10.38 3.58 7.53
CA LYS A 601 9.56 2.37 7.32
C LYS A 601 10.07 1.57 6.13
N GLY A 602 10.74 0.45 6.40
CA GLY A 602 11.35 -0.43 5.38
C GLY A 602 12.87 -0.63 5.54
N ASP A 603 13.50 0.16 6.42
CA ASP A 603 14.86 -0.04 6.88
C ASP A 603 14.91 -1.23 7.86
N PRO A 604 15.81 -2.22 7.67
CA PRO A 604 15.98 -3.33 8.61
C PRO A 604 16.27 -2.90 10.05
N LEU A 605 16.90 -1.74 10.24
CA LEU A 605 17.32 -1.24 11.56
C LEU A 605 16.20 -0.49 12.28
N SER A 606 15.28 0.13 11.54
CA SER A 606 14.23 1.00 12.10
C SER A 606 13.32 0.34 13.14
N PRO A 607 12.88 -0.93 13.00
CA PRO A 607 12.07 -1.59 14.03
C PRO A 607 12.78 -1.68 15.38
N PHE A 608 14.07 -2.00 15.40
CA PHE A 608 14.87 -2.10 16.62
C PHE A 608 15.07 -0.74 17.28
N LEU A 609 15.41 0.27 16.48
CA LEU A 609 15.54 1.64 16.98
C LEU A 609 14.22 2.18 17.55
N PHE A 610 13.10 1.79 16.96
CA PHE A 610 11.78 2.17 17.45
C PHE A 610 11.49 1.57 18.82
N ILE A 611 11.73 0.27 19.03
CA ILE A 611 11.48 -0.36 20.34
C ILE A 611 12.45 0.15 21.41
N ILE A 612 13.69 0.51 21.04
CA ILE A 612 14.64 1.15 21.95
C ILE A 612 14.11 2.53 22.39
N ALA A 613 13.59 3.34 21.45
CA ALA A 613 12.96 4.61 21.80
C ALA A 613 11.71 4.43 22.69
N MET A 614 10.89 3.40 22.42
CA MET A 614 9.72 3.05 23.25
C MET A 614 10.12 2.56 24.63
N ASP A 615 11.29 1.94 24.80
CA ASP A 615 11.76 1.49 26.11
C ASP A 615 11.97 2.68 27.08
N GLY A 616 12.20 3.89 26.56
CA GLY A 616 12.16 5.10 27.38
C GLY A 616 10.81 5.37 28.05
N LEU A 617 9.70 4.99 27.42
CA LEU A 617 8.37 5.05 28.03
C LEU A 617 8.17 3.94 29.06
N ASN A 618 8.70 2.74 28.81
CA ASN A 618 8.71 1.66 29.79
C ASN A 618 9.43 2.09 31.07
N VAL A 619 10.64 2.65 30.96
CA VAL A 619 11.39 3.12 32.14
C VAL A 619 10.66 4.25 32.87
N ALA A 620 10.04 5.19 32.14
CA ALA A 620 9.21 6.23 32.76
C ALA A 620 8.03 5.63 33.55
N MET A 621 7.36 4.61 33.01
CA MET A 621 6.28 3.91 33.70
C MET A 621 6.75 3.13 34.91
N LYS A 622 7.85 2.36 34.80
CA LYS A 622 8.41 1.63 35.95
C LYS A 622 8.80 2.59 37.08
N THR A 623 9.39 3.73 36.73
CA THR A 623 9.73 4.79 37.69
C THR A 623 8.48 5.38 38.34
N ALA A 624 7.42 5.64 37.57
CA ALA A 624 6.16 6.12 38.10
C ALA A 624 5.52 5.12 39.07
N CYS A 625 5.55 3.82 38.75
CA CYS A 625 5.02 2.80 39.63
C CYS A 625 5.85 2.65 40.91
N ALA A 626 7.19 2.67 40.81
CA ALA A 626 8.08 2.61 41.97
C ALA A 626 7.89 3.82 42.91
N LYS A 627 7.54 4.98 42.38
CA LYS A 627 7.23 6.19 43.15
C LYS A 627 5.77 6.28 43.61
N GLY A 628 4.93 5.28 43.33
CA GLY A 628 3.50 5.28 43.66
C GLY A 628 2.66 6.29 42.87
N LEU A 629 3.20 6.88 41.80
CA LEU A 629 2.48 7.81 40.91
C LEU A 629 1.50 7.10 39.98
N PHE A 630 1.70 5.80 39.75
CA PHE A 630 0.80 4.96 38.97
C PHE A 630 0.68 3.58 39.63
N GLN A 631 -0.54 3.16 39.93
CA GLN A 631 -0.84 1.86 40.53
C GLN A 631 -1.25 0.87 39.44
N GLY A 632 -0.32 -0.03 39.09
CA GLY A 632 -0.59 -1.18 38.23
C GLY A 632 -1.36 -2.29 38.94
N ILE A 633 -1.67 -3.35 38.21
CA ILE A 633 -2.36 -4.52 38.77
C ILE A 633 -1.33 -5.52 39.30
N LYS A 634 -1.35 -5.76 40.62
CA LYS A 634 -0.53 -6.81 41.25
C LYS A 634 -1.19 -8.17 41.08
N ILE A 635 -0.46 -9.11 40.49
CA ILE A 635 -0.91 -10.50 40.39
C ILE A 635 -0.71 -11.18 41.75
N PRO A 636 -1.75 -11.80 42.34
CA PRO A 636 -1.65 -12.41 43.67
C PRO A 636 -0.56 -13.48 43.82
N ILE A 637 -0.31 -14.27 42.78
CA ILE A 637 0.56 -15.46 42.85
C ILE A 637 2.05 -15.09 42.72
N SER A 638 2.39 -14.16 41.84
CA SER A 638 3.80 -13.84 41.53
C SER A 638 4.29 -12.55 42.18
N ASN A 639 3.40 -11.79 42.82
CA ASN A 639 3.64 -10.42 43.29
C ASN A 639 4.20 -9.48 42.19
N LYS A 640 4.13 -9.88 40.92
CA LYS A 640 4.50 -9.03 39.77
C LYS A 640 3.39 -8.01 39.54
N MET A 641 3.80 -6.76 39.35
CA MET A 641 2.90 -5.68 38.97
C MET A 641 2.89 -5.52 37.45
N ILE A 642 1.70 -5.61 36.85
CA ILE A 642 1.48 -5.32 35.44
C ILE A 642 0.92 -3.91 35.32
N SER A 643 1.67 -3.01 34.67
CA SER A 643 1.24 -1.63 34.43
C SER A 643 1.09 -1.27 32.96
N HIS A 644 1.80 -1.97 32.06
CA HIS A 644 1.73 -1.70 30.63
C HIS A 644 2.27 -2.87 29.79
N LEU A 645 1.81 -2.92 28.54
CA LEU A 645 2.23 -3.88 27.51
C LEU A 645 2.42 -3.14 26.20
N PHE A 646 3.51 -3.43 25.50
CA PHE A 646 3.84 -2.81 24.21
C PHE A 646 3.96 -3.86 23.10
N TYR A 647 3.38 -3.54 21.95
CA TYR A 647 3.61 -4.23 20.70
C TYR A 647 4.03 -3.19 19.65
N ALA A 648 5.30 -2.81 19.71
CA ALA A 648 5.83 -1.70 18.92
C ALA A 648 5.08 -0.40 19.23
N ASP A 649 4.27 0.13 18.31
CA ASP A 649 3.51 1.36 18.52
C ASP A 649 2.13 1.13 19.15
N ASP A 650 1.64 -0.10 19.24
CA ASP A 650 0.45 -0.42 20.03
C ASP A 650 0.85 -0.46 21.51
N ALA A 651 0.38 0.51 22.30
CA ALA A 651 0.63 0.57 23.74
C ALA A 651 -0.67 0.40 24.53
N LEU A 652 -0.65 -0.47 25.53
CA LEU A 652 -1.76 -0.71 26.43
C LEU A 652 -1.30 -0.51 27.88
N PHE A 653 -1.91 0.44 28.58
CA PHE A 653 -1.68 0.68 29.99
C PHE A 653 -2.79 0.01 30.82
N ILE A 654 -2.40 -0.55 31.95
CA ILE A 654 -3.25 -1.38 32.81
C ILE A 654 -3.04 -0.88 34.24
N GLY A 655 -4.11 -0.50 34.94
CA GLY A 655 -3.98 0.01 36.30
C GLY A 655 -5.27 -0.10 37.08
N GLU A 656 -5.20 0.23 38.36
CA GLU A 656 -6.40 0.36 39.20
C GLU A 656 -7.28 1.51 38.68
N TRP A 657 -8.60 1.36 38.82
CA TRP A 657 -9.56 2.38 38.42
C TRP A 657 -9.49 3.58 39.39
N ASP A 658 -8.63 4.54 39.05
CA ASP A 658 -8.38 5.72 39.88
C ASP A 658 -8.09 6.96 39.01
N GLU A 659 -8.60 8.12 39.45
CA GLU A 659 -8.49 9.37 38.71
C GLU A 659 -7.05 9.90 38.70
N SER A 660 -6.29 9.66 39.78
CA SER A 660 -4.87 10.02 39.84
C SER A 660 -4.05 9.20 38.84
N ASN A 661 -4.32 7.89 38.71
CA ASN A 661 -3.71 7.03 37.68
C ASN A 661 -3.85 7.62 36.26
N ILE A 662 -5.06 8.03 35.87
CA ILE A 662 -5.32 8.60 34.54
C ILE A 662 -4.57 9.93 34.35
N LYS A 663 -4.67 10.84 35.33
CA LYS A 663 -4.01 12.16 35.25
C LYS A 663 -2.49 12.02 35.17
N ASN A 664 -1.91 11.14 35.97
CA ASN A 664 -0.46 10.91 35.97
C ASN A 664 -0.01 10.22 34.69
N LEU A 665 -0.78 9.28 34.15
CA LEU A 665 -0.48 8.67 32.85
C LEU A 665 -0.48 9.70 31.72
N ALA A 666 -1.46 10.62 31.70
CA ALA A 666 -1.50 11.72 30.72
C ALA A 666 -0.26 12.61 30.81
N ARG A 667 0.18 12.94 32.02
CA ARG A 667 1.41 13.73 32.27
C ARG A 667 2.65 13.01 31.79
N ILE A 668 2.78 11.71 32.09
CA ILE A 668 3.90 10.87 31.64
C ILE A 668 3.96 10.83 30.11
N LEU A 669 2.83 10.58 29.45
CA LEU A 669 2.74 10.57 27.99
C LEU A 669 3.10 11.93 27.37
N ARG A 670 2.74 13.03 28.03
CA ARG A 670 3.11 14.39 27.60
C ARG A 670 4.60 14.63 27.74
N CYS A 671 5.21 14.28 28.87
CA CYS A 671 6.65 14.39 29.09
C CYS A 671 7.43 13.52 28.09
N PHE A 672 6.95 12.30 27.83
CA PHE A 672 7.52 11.41 26.83
C PHE A 672 7.43 12.03 25.43
N HIS A 673 6.28 12.57 25.03
CA HIS A 673 6.14 13.26 23.74
C HIS A 673 7.12 14.41 23.55
N ILE A 674 7.27 15.26 24.58
CA ILE A 674 8.18 16.40 24.56
C ILE A 674 9.64 15.93 24.35
N SER A 675 10.03 14.85 25.02
CA SER A 675 11.38 14.30 24.98
C SER A 675 11.66 13.51 23.70
N SER A 676 10.80 12.55 23.36
CA SER A 676 10.99 11.59 22.27
C SER A 676 10.45 12.04 20.90
N GLY A 677 9.57 13.04 20.89
CA GLY A 677 8.82 13.46 19.71
C GLY A 677 7.55 12.63 19.44
N LEU A 678 7.37 11.48 20.10
CA LEU A 678 6.24 10.58 19.84
C LEU A 678 4.93 11.16 20.42
N LYS A 679 4.04 11.60 19.54
CA LYS A 679 2.76 12.23 19.91
C LYS A 679 1.66 11.17 20.03
N VAL A 680 0.91 11.20 21.13
CA VAL A 680 -0.31 10.40 21.28
C VAL A 680 -1.44 10.99 20.44
N ASN A 681 -2.18 10.14 19.76
CA ASN A 681 -3.43 10.45 19.10
C ASN A 681 -4.61 10.11 20.03
N PHE A 682 -5.00 11.07 20.88
CA PHE A 682 -6.06 10.86 21.86
C PHE A 682 -7.41 10.52 21.22
N HIS A 683 -7.72 11.08 20.03
CA HIS A 683 -8.94 10.75 19.29
C HIS A 683 -9.02 9.29 18.82
N LYS A 684 -7.87 8.62 18.64
CA LYS A 684 -7.81 7.19 18.30
C LYS A 684 -7.55 6.28 19.50
N SER A 685 -7.18 6.89 20.63
CA SER A 685 -6.92 6.18 21.88
C SER A 685 -8.24 5.94 22.61
N LYS A 686 -8.31 4.85 23.38
CA LYS A 686 -9.55 4.38 23.99
C LYS A 686 -9.34 4.00 25.44
N VAL A 687 -10.26 4.44 26.29
CA VAL A 687 -10.31 4.09 27.73
C VAL A 687 -11.39 3.03 27.93
N PHE A 688 -11.07 1.98 28.67
CA PHE A 688 -12.00 0.92 29.04
C PHE A 688 -11.99 0.77 30.57
N GLY A 689 -13.18 0.77 31.18
CA GLY A 689 -13.38 0.39 32.57
C GLY A 689 -13.87 -1.05 32.67
N VAL A 690 -13.07 -1.94 33.24
CA VAL A 690 -13.49 -3.33 33.53
C VAL A 690 -14.14 -3.33 34.90
N GLY A 691 -15.40 -3.79 34.96
CA GLY A 691 -16.20 -3.74 36.19
C GLY A 691 -16.84 -2.38 36.48
N VAL A 692 -16.74 -1.42 35.53
CA VAL A 692 -17.21 -0.04 35.70
C VAL A 692 -18.30 0.30 34.69
N SER A 693 -19.22 1.20 35.08
CA SER A 693 -20.27 1.68 34.19
C SER A 693 -19.73 2.52 33.03
N MET A 694 -20.47 2.58 31.92
CA MET A 694 -20.09 3.41 30.77
C MET A 694 -20.14 4.91 31.11
N LEU A 695 -21.05 5.32 31.99
CA LEU A 695 -21.15 6.72 32.44
C LEU A 695 -19.86 7.16 33.14
N GLU A 696 -19.38 6.36 34.09
CA GLU A 696 -18.12 6.62 34.79
C GLU A 696 -16.91 6.54 33.84
N THR A 697 -16.91 5.58 32.91
CA THR A 697 -15.85 5.49 31.88
C THR A 697 -15.80 6.74 31.01
N SER A 698 -16.95 7.30 30.66
CA SER A 698 -17.05 8.55 29.89
C SER A 698 -16.52 9.75 30.68
N ARG A 699 -16.87 9.83 31.97
CA ARG A 699 -16.39 10.87 32.89
C ARG A 699 -14.86 10.88 32.96
N MET A 700 -14.25 9.70 33.06
CA MET A 700 -12.79 9.55 33.12
C MET A 700 -12.08 9.75 31.76
N ALA A 701 -12.74 9.45 30.64
CA ALA A 701 -12.18 9.64 29.31
C ALA A 701 -12.20 11.10 28.85
N ALA A 702 -13.17 11.90 29.33
CA ALA A 702 -13.37 13.28 28.92
C ALA A 702 -12.13 14.20 29.13
N PRO A 703 -11.44 14.19 30.28
CA PRO A 703 -10.21 14.98 30.47
C PRO A 703 -9.08 14.65 29.49
N LEU A 704 -9.05 13.44 28.93
CA LEU A 704 -8.07 13.02 27.94
C LEU A 704 -8.47 13.38 26.50
N CYS A 705 -9.72 13.82 26.28
CA CYS A 705 -10.33 13.92 24.94
C CYS A 705 -10.29 12.58 24.18
N CYS A 706 -10.48 11.47 24.89
CA CYS A 706 -10.51 10.11 24.33
C CYS A 706 -11.93 9.57 24.23
N GLU A 707 -12.15 8.61 23.33
CA GLU A 707 -13.42 7.88 23.29
C GLU A 707 -13.48 6.83 24.41
N PRO A 708 -14.55 6.79 25.22
CA PRO A 708 -14.80 5.68 26.11
C PRO A 708 -15.20 4.45 25.30
N ALA A 709 -14.82 3.26 25.76
CA ALA A 709 -15.10 2.02 25.08
C ALA A 709 -15.37 0.87 26.06
N THR A 710 -16.06 -0.15 25.57
CA THR A 710 -16.45 -1.34 26.35
C THR A 710 -15.81 -2.60 25.79
N LEU A 711 -15.67 -3.61 26.65
CA LEU A 711 -15.27 -4.95 26.23
C LEU A 711 -16.49 -5.71 25.66
N PRO A 712 -16.30 -6.60 24.66
CA PRO A 712 -15.02 -7.02 24.09
C PRO A 712 -14.46 -6.09 23.01
N VAL A 713 -13.13 -6.06 22.86
CA VAL A 713 -12.43 -5.21 21.88
C VAL A 713 -11.41 -5.99 21.06
N THR A 714 -11.18 -5.57 19.81
CA THR A 714 -10.07 -6.09 19.01
C THR A 714 -8.72 -5.50 19.47
N TYR A 715 -7.83 -6.35 19.96
CA TYR A 715 -6.44 -6.04 20.29
C TYR A 715 -5.51 -7.00 19.55
N LEU A 716 -4.57 -6.45 18.79
CA LEU A 716 -3.67 -7.22 17.89
C LEU A 716 -4.39 -8.20 16.94
N GLY A 717 -5.66 -7.92 16.62
CA GLY A 717 -6.44 -8.72 15.68
C GLY A 717 -7.29 -9.83 16.30
N VAL A 718 -7.21 -10.05 17.62
CA VAL A 718 -8.08 -10.96 18.39
C VAL A 718 -9.06 -10.21 19.29
N LEU A 719 -10.19 -10.83 19.61
CA LEU A 719 -11.18 -10.28 20.55
C LEU A 719 -10.74 -10.53 21.99
N VAL A 720 -10.50 -9.46 22.74
CA VAL A 720 -10.14 -9.50 24.16
C VAL A 720 -11.37 -9.19 25.01
N GLY A 721 -11.56 -9.94 26.10
CA GLY A 721 -12.70 -9.84 27.01
C GLY A 721 -13.98 -10.51 26.52
N ALA A 722 -13.94 -11.20 25.37
CA ALA A 722 -15.05 -11.96 24.80
C ALA A 722 -15.09 -13.40 25.33
N ASN A 723 -16.28 -13.99 25.43
CA ASN A 723 -16.43 -15.43 25.61
C ASN A 723 -16.36 -16.12 24.23
N MET A 724 -15.20 -16.66 23.88
CA MET A 724 -14.98 -17.31 22.58
C MET A 724 -15.67 -18.68 22.44
N ASN A 725 -16.35 -19.18 23.47
CA ASN A 725 -17.24 -20.35 23.33
C ASN A 725 -18.54 -20.02 22.58
N LEU A 726 -18.87 -18.73 22.41
CA LEU A 726 -20.10 -18.30 21.72
C LEU A 726 -19.87 -18.17 20.20
N LYS A 727 -20.71 -18.85 19.40
CA LYS A 727 -20.69 -18.81 17.92
C LYS A 727 -20.63 -17.38 17.36
N LYS A 728 -21.37 -16.43 17.94
CA LYS A 728 -21.44 -15.03 17.48
C LYS A 728 -20.07 -14.33 17.46
N ASN A 729 -19.15 -14.70 18.36
CA ASN A 729 -17.83 -14.06 18.46
C ASN A 729 -16.85 -14.55 17.38
N TRP A 730 -17.19 -15.61 16.64
CA TRP A 730 -16.43 -16.10 15.48
C TRP A 730 -16.87 -15.47 14.15
N GLN A 731 -17.98 -14.73 14.12
CA GLN A 731 -18.50 -14.08 12.92
C GLN A 731 -17.46 -13.17 12.22
N PRO A 732 -16.64 -12.37 12.91
CA PRO A 732 -15.62 -11.55 12.26
C PRO A 732 -14.57 -12.35 11.49
N VAL A 733 -14.30 -13.60 11.89
CA VAL A 733 -13.39 -14.51 11.16
C VAL A 733 -14.06 -14.94 9.85
N ILE A 734 -15.33 -15.35 9.91
CA ILE A 734 -16.13 -15.74 8.74
C ILE A 734 -16.25 -14.58 7.74
N ASP A 735 -16.50 -13.36 8.22
CA ASP A 735 -16.62 -12.18 7.35
C ASP A 735 -15.30 -11.88 6.62
N ARG A 736 -14.15 -12.05 7.29
CA ARG A 736 -12.83 -11.93 6.64
C ARG A 736 -12.61 -13.01 5.58
N PHE A 737 -13.08 -14.24 5.81
CA PHE A 737 -13.03 -15.32 4.81
C PHE A 737 -13.82 -14.91 3.54
N ASN A 738 -15.07 -14.49 3.70
CA ASN A 738 -15.94 -14.07 2.61
C ASN A 738 -15.38 -12.86 1.85
N GLY A 739 -14.82 -11.88 2.58
CA GLY A 739 -14.17 -10.71 1.98
C GLY A 739 -12.94 -11.07 1.12
N LYS A 740 -12.15 -12.07 1.54
CA LYS A 740 -11.03 -12.55 0.72
C LYS A 740 -11.50 -13.34 -0.49
N LEU A 741 -12.46 -14.26 -0.31
CA LEU A 741 -13.00 -15.08 -1.40
C LEU A 741 -13.64 -14.23 -2.49
N SER A 742 -14.43 -13.22 -2.13
CA SER A 742 -15.05 -12.29 -3.09
C SER A 742 -14.04 -11.47 -3.89
N SER A 743 -12.83 -11.24 -3.35
CA SER A 743 -11.75 -10.53 -4.05
C SER A 743 -11.02 -11.39 -5.08
N TRP A 744 -11.13 -12.72 -4.99
CA TRP A 744 -10.49 -13.64 -5.92
C TRP A 744 -11.38 -13.81 -7.13
N LYS A 745 -11.06 -13.13 -8.24
CA LYS A 745 -11.77 -13.30 -9.51
C LYS A 745 -11.55 -14.73 -10.03
N ALA A 746 -12.45 -15.65 -9.68
CA ALA A 746 -12.32 -17.09 -9.96
C ALA A 746 -12.00 -17.37 -11.44
N LYS A 747 -12.63 -16.66 -12.40
CA LYS A 747 -12.39 -16.83 -13.85
C LYS A 747 -10.95 -16.51 -14.31
N SER A 748 -10.18 -15.79 -13.51
CA SER A 748 -8.81 -15.37 -13.85
C SER A 748 -7.70 -16.20 -13.19
N LEU A 749 -8.06 -17.16 -12.32
CA LEU A 749 -7.12 -18.00 -11.59
C LEU A 749 -7.26 -19.47 -12.03
N SER A 750 -6.12 -20.10 -12.33
CA SER A 750 -6.05 -21.55 -12.53
C SER A 750 -6.49 -22.32 -11.28
N PHE A 751 -6.87 -23.59 -11.46
CA PHE A 751 -7.24 -24.46 -10.33
C PHE A 751 -6.11 -24.59 -9.29
N GLY A 752 -4.86 -24.72 -9.76
CA GLY A 752 -3.66 -24.72 -8.91
C GLY A 752 -3.51 -23.42 -8.11
N GLY A 753 -3.67 -22.26 -8.76
CA GLY A 753 -3.63 -20.96 -8.09
C GLY A 753 -4.70 -20.80 -7.00
N ARG A 754 -5.91 -21.30 -7.24
CA ARG A 754 -7.00 -21.33 -6.24
C ARG A 754 -6.63 -22.18 -5.02
N LEU A 755 -6.14 -23.41 -5.23
CA LEU A 755 -5.77 -24.32 -4.13
C LEU A 755 -4.66 -23.72 -3.25
N THR A 756 -3.64 -23.12 -3.87
CA THR A 756 -2.55 -22.47 -3.13
C THR A 756 -3.04 -21.29 -2.30
N LEU A 757 -3.94 -20.46 -2.83
CA LEU A 757 -4.53 -19.34 -2.09
C LEU A 757 -5.36 -19.83 -0.90
N ILE A 758 -6.15 -20.90 -1.07
CA ILE A 758 -6.91 -21.50 0.04
C ILE A 758 -5.95 -21.95 1.15
N LYS A 759 -4.93 -22.75 0.82
CA LYS A 759 -3.97 -23.27 1.82
C LYS A 759 -3.18 -22.16 2.51
N SER A 760 -2.63 -21.21 1.75
CA SER A 760 -1.71 -20.19 2.28
C SER A 760 -2.40 -18.99 2.91
N VAL A 761 -3.63 -18.66 2.52
CA VAL A 761 -4.31 -17.42 2.95
C VAL A 761 -5.51 -17.71 3.84
N LEU A 762 -6.34 -18.70 3.50
CA LEU A 762 -7.53 -19.04 4.27
C LEU A 762 -7.19 -19.95 5.44
N GLY A 763 -6.35 -20.96 5.23
CA GLY A 763 -5.93 -21.89 6.29
C GLY A 763 -5.29 -21.18 7.51
N ASN A 764 -4.55 -20.09 7.29
CA ASN A 764 -3.86 -19.35 8.34
C ASN A 764 -4.74 -18.37 9.15
N LEU A 765 -5.91 -17.98 8.63
CA LEU A 765 -6.81 -17.05 9.31
C LEU A 765 -7.35 -17.61 10.65
N PRO A 766 -7.91 -18.83 10.71
CA PRO A 766 -8.46 -19.37 11.95
C PRO A 766 -7.35 -19.85 12.89
N THR A 767 -6.21 -20.34 12.38
CA THR A 767 -5.07 -20.79 13.20
C THR A 767 -4.61 -19.73 14.20
N TYR A 768 -4.62 -18.45 13.81
CA TYR A 768 -4.24 -17.35 14.69
C TYR A 768 -5.20 -17.14 15.88
N PHE A 769 -6.50 -17.43 15.68
CA PHE A 769 -7.48 -17.38 16.78
C PHE A 769 -7.41 -18.65 17.62
N PHE A 770 -7.22 -19.81 16.99
CA PHE A 770 -7.11 -21.08 17.68
C PHE A 770 -5.94 -21.09 18.65
N SER A 771 -4.76 -20.60 18.26
CA SER A 771 -3.58 -20.55 19.14
C SER A 771 -3.76 -19.83 20.49
N LEU A 772 -4.85 -19.08 20.68
CA LEU A 772 -5.17 -18.42 21.95
C LEU A 772 -6.38 -19.03 22.68
N PHE A 773 -7.34 -19.61 21.94
CA PHE A 773 -8.65 -19.98 22.48
C PHE A 773 -8.98 -21.48 22.36
N VAL A 774 -8.16 -22.26 21.64
CA VAL A 774 -8.30 -23.69 21.39
C VAL A 774 -6.96 -24.36 21.61
#